data_AF-A0A6A9V296-F1
#
_entry.id   AF-A0A6A9V296-F1
#
_cell.length_a   1.000
_cell.length_b   1.000
_cell.length_c   1.000
_cell.angle_alpha   90.00
_cell.angle_beta   90.00
_cell.angle_gamma   90.00
#
_symmetry.space_group_name_H-M   'P 1'
#
loop_
_entity.id
_entity.type
_entity.pdbx_description
1 polymer ?
#
loop_
_entity_poly.entity_id
_entity_poly.type
_entity_poly.pdbx_seq_one_letter_code
_entity_poly.pdbx_strand_id
1 'polypeptide(L)'
;MTDDELARFVHAFDELDLKVLERTALRNESRAHRRMLAYLAGRGRVPVNELLDLECWRSDRWLRQVKQQELDVEALTSLAYVLALQGSIVQDRVLDESVQTDRQTAIEMFDHVRRTGGMSKMQRAHALVYLDLLTTMSAPTKLRHVLSSAALPPCDTAVHRLDSANPSFHPEASWADWLERLHEYLPTAMKGLCLLPDARTPFDGLWAPSGQPVDDGPVVSVVVSVYNPTEHLFSAIDSILRQSYTNLEIIVVDDASAATSDRVLQAVASKDSRIRVLRMAVNGGTYRCRNYALSVASGKYVTFHDDDDWAHPQRIARQVAAMQAGSGVVASLSYCIRATEQLSFVRVGYHGPRLNASSLMFDRRKVTARIGFFDSVRKGADSEYANRIQAVFGKRSLIEVRDVLAVVRVGQESLSTGDFRPGWRHRSRWAYRMQYTRWHETLRRGTCDGFIGTINRDHQHFPAPRKMTGSPTDLTPWDVVVVSDWRDEQRAEGSMALVDRLTAKGSRVAVAQLEDYRAAARVDVPLVDKVADWINSQVVDLVLSDDPLRARTVVVAAPELLQFADPRPTSWTVAEVLIATSGDSMEPTASTYDPGRCQYVATALYGAEARWRCASEAEARFVREAVEASLVEIGDAESSA
;
A
#
# COMPACT_ATOMS: atom_id res chain seq x y z
N MET A 1 12.11 -22.05 9.50
CA MET A 1 11.76 -22.85 8.32
C MET A 1 13.03 -23.41 7.71
N THR A 2 13.53 -24.48 8.30
CA THR A 2 14.50 -25.37 7.70
C THR A 2 13.90 -26.07 6.48
N ASP A 3 14.73 -26.72 5.69
CA ASP A 3 14.28 -27.46 4.50
C ASP A 3 13.41 -28.66 4.91
N ASP A 4 13.69 -29.27 6.07
CA ASP A 4 12.86 -30.33 6.66
C ASP A 4 11.48 -29.83 7.09
N GLU A 5 11.40 -28.63 7.70
CA GLU A 5 10.11 -28.00 8.00
C GLU A 5 9.32 -27.77 6.70
N LEU A 6 9.97 -27.25 5.65
CA LEU A 6 9.29 -26.99 4.37
C LEU A 6 8.82 -28.27 3.69
N ALA A 7 9.63 -29.32 3.68
CA ALA A 7 9.25 -30.63 3.13
C ALA A 7 8.02 -31.23 3.82
N ARG A 8 7.88 -31.06 5.14
CA ARG A 8 6.69 -31.52 5.88
C ARG A 8 5.41 -30.78 5.50
N PHE A 9 5.51 -29.48 5.22
CA PHE A 9 4.34 -28.63 5.00
C PHE A 9 4.04 -28.30 3.54
N VAL A 10 4.92 -28.63 2.59
CA VAL A 10 4.75 -28.27 1.17
C VAL A 10 3.42 -28.75 0.61
N HIS A 11 2.94 -29.92 1.04
CA HIS A 11 1.67 -30.50 0.61
C HIS A 11 0.45 -29.64 0.93
N ALA A 12 0.51 -28.81 1.97
CA ALA A 12 -0.55 -27.85 2.29
C ALA A 12 -0.74 -26.79 1.20
N PHE A 13 0.18 -26.72 0.23
CA PHE A 13 0.18 -25.75 -0.86
C PHE A 13 0.10 -26.41 -2.24
N ASP A 14 -0.03 -27.74 -2.36
CA ASP A 14 -0.03 -28.46 -3.64
C ASP A 14 -1.21 -28.03 -4.54
N GLU A 15 -2.33 -27.62 -3.95
CA GLU A 15 -3.52 -27.13 -4.67
C GLU A 15 -3.46 -25.62 -4.99
N LEU A 16 -2.47 -24.90 -4.45
CA LEU A 16 -2.37 -23.45 -4.62
C LEU A 16 -1.54 -23.09 -5.86
N ASP A 17 -2.12 -22.26 -6.72
CA ASP A 17 -1.40 -21.61 -7.82
C ASP A 17 -0.23 -20.78 -7.25
N LEU A 18 0.97 -20.92 -7.83
CA LEU A 18 2.17 -20.16 -7.47
C LEU A 18 1.92 -18.65 -7.41
N LYS A 19 1.03 -18.11 -8.23
CA LYS A 19 0.63 -16.69 -8.17
C LYS A 19 -0.07 -16.32 -6.86
N VAL A 20 -0.83 -17.24 -6.26
CA VAL A 20 -1.49 -17.04 -4.97
C VAL A 20 -0.43 -16.95 -3.87
N LEU A 21 0.57 -17.85 -3.90
CA LEU A 21 1.71 -17.85 -2.99
C LEU A 21 2.55 -16.57 -3.14
N GLU A 22 2.88 -16.18 -4.37
CA GLU A 22 3.58 -14.93 -4.68
C GLU A 22 2.86 -13.71 -4.09
N ARG A 23 1.56 -13.57 -4.36
CA ARG A 23 0.78 -12.41 -3.91
C ARG A 23 0.64 -12.38 -2.40
N THR A 24 0.50 -13.55 -1.77
CA THR A 24 0.45 -13.69 -0.31
C THR A 24 1.79 -13.32 0.30
N ALA A 25 2.90 -13.76 -0.30
CA ALA A 25 4.25 -13.38 0.12
C ALA A 25 4.39 -11.86 0.12
N LEU A 26 4.07 -11.19 -1.00
CA LEU A 26 4.15 -9.73 -1.14
C LEU A 26 3.26 -9.01 -0.12
N ARG A 27 1.97 -9.37 -0.02
CA ARG A 27 1.00 -8.69 0.84
C ARG A 27 1.33 -8.77 2.33
N ASN A 28 2.01 -9.83 2.76
CA ASN A 28 2.41 -10.04 4.14
C ASN A 28 3.89 -9.76 4.42
N GLU A 29 4.67 -9.45 3.38
CA GLU A 29 6.14 -9.42 3.43
C GLU A 29 6.73 -10.69 4.08
N SER A 30 6.12 -11.84 3.78
CA SER A 30 6.42 -13.09 4.47
C SER A 30 7.74 -13.69 4.02
N ARG A 31 8.72 -13.73 4.92
CA ARG A 31 9.99 -14.44 4.72
C ARG A 31 9.81 -15.96 4.63
N ALA A 32 8.81 -16.52 5.32
CA ALA A 32 8.47 -17.93 5.22
C ALA A 32 8.04 -18.31 3.78
N HIS A 33 7.26 -17.44 3.11
CA HIS A 33 6.84 -17.69 1.73
C HIS A 33 7.97 -17.55 0.72
N ARG A 34 8.96 -16.66 0.97
CA ARG A 34 10.19 -16.65 0.16
C ARG A 34 10.88 -18.02 0.20
N ARG A 35 11.00 -18.59 1.40
CA ARG A 35 11.62 -19.90 1.59
C ARG A 35 10.81 -21.03 0.97
N MET A 36 9.47 -20.96 1.03
CA MET A 36 8.60 -21.89 0.30
C MET A 36 8.78 -21.79 -1.23
N LEU A 37 8.78 -20.58 -1.79
CA LEU A 37 9.03 -20.38 -3.23
C LEU A 37 10.41 -20.88 -3.65
N ALA A 38 11.44 -20.67 -2.81
CA ALA A 38 12.78 -21.22 -3.04
C ALA A 38 12.79 -22.76 -3.00
N TYR A 39 12.11 -23.37 -2.03
CA TYR A 39 11.99 -24.83 -1.96
C TYR A 39 11.33 -25.40 -3.23
N LEU A 40 10.24 -24.78 -3.69
CA LEU A 40 9.54 -25.16 -4.93
C LEU A 40 10.43 -24.95 -6.16
N ALA A 41 11.16 -23.83 -6.24
CA ALA A 41 12.11 -23.54 -7.31
C ALA A 41 13.23 -24.60 -7.41
N GLY A 42 13.75 -25.03 -6.25
CA GLY A 42 14.74 -26.10 -6.15
C GLY A 42 14.16 -27.51 -6.21
N ARG A 43 12.83 -27.66 -6.24
CA ARG A 43 12.10 -28.95 -6.16
C ARG A 43 12.53 -29.80 -4.96
N GLY A 44 12.91 -29.16 -3.86
CA GLY A 44 13.51 -29.81 -2.68
C GLY A 44 14.89 -30.45 -2.90
N ARG A 45 15.53 -30.27 -4.07
CA ARG A 45 16.85 -30.84 -4.42
C ARG A 45 18.00 -29.86 -4.20
N VAL A 46 17.71 -28.57 -4.32
CA VAL A 46 18.65 -27.48 -4.02
C VAL A 46 18.33 -26.94 -2.63
N PRO A 47 19.31 -26.81 -1.73
CA PRO A 47 19.07 -26.21 -0.42
C PRO A 47 18.52 -24.78 -0.53
N VAL A 48 17.51 -24.46 0.28
CA VAL A 48 16.81 -23.16 0.21
C VAL A 48 17.76 -21.99 0.43
N ASN A 49 18.72 -22.14 1.35
CA ASN A 49 19.69 -21.10 1.65
C ASN A 49 20.63 -20.82 0.47
N GLU A 50 20.98 -21.83 -0.34
CA GLU A 50 21.81 -21.63 -1.53
C GLU A 50 21.07 -20.85 -2.62
N LEU A 51 19.78 -21.09 -2.80
CA LEU A 51 18.97 -20.32 -3.75
C LEU A 51 18.79 -18.87 -3.33
N LEU A 52 18.80 -18.57 -2.02
CA LEU A 52 18.66 -17.21 -1.50
C LEU A 52 20.00 -16.46 -1.36
N ASP A 53 21.13 -17.15 -1.55
CA ASP A 53 22.47 -16.56 -1.42
C ASP A 53 22.97 -15.99 -2.76
N LEU A 54 23.27 -14.69 -2.77
CA LEU A 54 23.81 -13.99 -3.94
C LEU A 54 25.12 -14.60 -4.45
N GLU A 55 25.99 -15.05 -3.55
CA GLU A 55 27.32 -15.54 -3.92
C GLU A 55 27.26 -16.91 -4.59
N CYS A 56 26.25 -17.73 -4.28
CA CYS A 56 25.93 -18.94 -5.03
C CYS A 56 25.62 -18.63 -6.49
N TRP A 57 24.77 -17.62 -6.76
CA TRP A 57 24.40 -17.22 -8.12
C TRP A 57 25.57 -16.64 -8.93
N ARG A 58 26.59 -16.10 -8.26
CA ARG A 58 27.81 -15.58 -8.90
C ARG A 58 28.87 -16.67 -9.15
N SER A 59 28.66 -17.89 -8.65
CA SER A 59 29.61 -18.99 -8.77
C SER A 59 29.34 -19.86 -10.00
N ASP A 60 30.26 -19.84 -10.98
CA ASP A 60 30.19 -20.72 -12.17
C ASP A 60 30.14 -22.21 -11.80
N ARG A 61 30.81 -22.59 -10.70
CA ARG A 61 30.79 -23.97 -10.19
C ARG A 61 29.37 -24.35 -9.76
N TRP A 62 28.73 -23.49 -8.97
CA TRP A 62 27.39 -23.73 -8.46
C TRP A 62 26.35 -23.71 -9.58
N LEU A 63 26.44 -22.75 -10.51
CA LEU A 63 25.55 -22.67 -11.67
C LEU A 63 25.61 -23.94 -12.54
N ARG A 64 26.79 -24.55 -12.71
CA ARG A 64 26.93 -25.84 -13.42
C ARG A 64 26.24 -26.99 -12.68
N GLN A 65 26.34 -27.02 -11.34
CA GLN A 65 25.70 -28.03 -10.50
C GLN A 65 24.18 -27.89 -10.55
N VAL A 66 23.65 -26.67 -10.34
CA VAL A 66 22.22 -26.43 -10.31
C VAL A 66 21.55 -26.61 -11.66
N LYS A 67 22.26 -26.32 -12.77
CA LYS A 67 21.76 -26.62 -14.11
C LYS A 67 21.44 -28.12 -14.30
N GLN A 68 22.14 -29.01 -13.62
CA GLN A 68 21.87 -30.46 -13.66
C GLN A 68 20.66 -30.88 -12.82
N GLN A 69 20.21 -30.03 -11.88
CA GLN A 69 19.14 -30.37 -10.95
C GLN A 69 17.74 -30.01 -11.46
N GLU A 70 17.64 -29.37 -12.63
CA GLU A 70 16.40 -28.92 -13.28
C GLU A 70 15.51 -28.04 -12.39
N LEU A 71 15.91 -26.79 -12.20
CA LEU A 71 15.11 -25.80 -11.48
C LEU A 71 13.72 -25.62 -12.08
N ASP A 72 12.73 -25.42 -11.21
CA ASP A 72 11.41 -24.97 -11.64
C ASP A 72 11.43 -23.48 -12.01
N VAL A 73 11.29 -23.20 -13.31
CA VAL A 73 11.41 -21.83 -13.84
C VAL A 73 10.28 -20.93 -13.36
N GLU A 74 9.06 -21.45 -13.19
CA GLU A 74 7.94 -20.62 -12.76
C GLU A 74 8.08 -20.23 -11.30
N ALA A 75 8.40 -21.18 -10.42
CA ALA A 75 8.67 -20.89 -9.02
C ALA A 75 9.92 -20.01 -8.84
N LEU A 76 10.98 -20.22 -9.63
CA LEU A 76 12.20 -19.40 -9.58
C LEU A 76 11.93 -17.94 -9.97
N THR A 77 11.17 -17.70 -11.05
CA THR A 77 10.84 -16.32 -11.46
C THR A 77 9.87 -15.66 -10.49
N SER A 78 8.98 -16.42 -9.85
CA SER A 78 8.10 -15.93 -8.78
C SER A 78 8.90 -15.56 -7.52
N LEU A 79 9.90 -16.37 -7.14
CA LEU A 79 10.83 -16.04 -6.06
C LEU A 79 11.60 -14.75 -6.37
N ALA A 80 12.21 -14.66 -7.55
CA ALA A 80 12.94 -13.47 -7.97
C ALA A 80 12.04 -12.22 -7.96
N TYR A 81 10.80 -12.34 -8.41
CA TYR A 81 9.80 -11.28 -8.36
C TYR A 81 9.47 -10.86 -6.92
N VAL A 82 9.31 -11.80 -5.99
CA VAL A 82 9.09 -11.49 -4.57
C VAL A 82 10.31 -10.81 -3.94
N LEU A 83 11.52 -11.30 -4.19
CA LEU A 83 12.77 -10.71 -3.68
C LEU A 83 12.95 -9.27 -4.20
N ALA A 84 12.63 -9.03 -5.48
CA ALA A 84 12.77 -7.72 -6.09
C ALA A 84 11.88 -6.63 -5.46
N LEU A 85 10.69 -7.03 -5.00
CA LEU A 85 9.61 -6.12 -4.60
C LEU A 85 9.44 -5.96 -3.10
N GLN A 86 9.96 -6.88 -2.29
CA GLN A 86 9.88 -6.78 -0.83
C GLN A 86 11.03 -5.96 -0.24
N GLY A 87 10.79 -5.44 0.98
CA GLY A 87 11.79 -4.69 1.74
C GLY A 87 11.56 -3.17 1.71
N SER A 88 12.26 -2.46 2.59
CA SER A 88 12.15 -1.01 2.69
C SER A 88 12.78 -0.35 1.48
N ILE A 89 11.94 0.22 0.62
CA ILE A 89 12.39 1.03 -0.51
C ILE A 89 12.40 2.47 -0.01
N VAL A 90 13.57 2.94 0.40
CA VAL A 90 13.79 4.35 0.75
C VAL A 90 13.68 5.16 -0.54
N GLN A 91 14.40 4.76 -1.58
CA GLN A 91 14.22 5.20 -2.98
C GLN A 91 14.56 4.01 -3.89
N ASP A 92 14.05 3.94 -5.12
CA ASP A 92 14.41 2.83 -6.01
C ASP A 92 15.91 2.71 -6.29
N ARG A 93 16.69 3.76 -6.00
CA ARG A 93 18.14 3.85 -6.17
C ARG A 93 18.93 4.03 -4.86
N VAL A 94 18.28 4.14 -3.69
CA VAL A 94 18.93 4.18 -2.35
C VAL A 94 18.24 3.14 -1.47
N LEU A 95 18.97 2.08 -1.15
CA LEU A 95 18.42 0.86 -0.57
C LEU A 95 19.22 0.44 0.66
N ASP A 96 18.54 -0.18 1.61
CA ASP A 96 19.23 -0.94 2.67
C ASP A 96 20.05 -2.07 2.04
N GLU A 97 21.18 -2.42 2.64
CA GLU A 97 22.10 -3.45 2.13
C GLU A 97 21.39 -4.80 1.88
N SER A 98 20.47 -5.18 2.77
CA SER A 98 19.66 -6.39 2.61
C SER A 98 18.75 -6.35 1.37
N VAL A 99 18.15 -5.19 1.07
CA VAL A 99 17.27 -5.01 -0.11
C VAL A 99 18.10 -4.95 -1.39
N GLN A 100 19.28 -4.33 -1.34
CA GLN A 100 20.23 -4.35 -2.45
C GLN A 100 20.66 -5.78 -2.78
N THR A 101 20.94 -6.60 -1.76
CA THR A 101 21.31 -8.00 -1.90
C THR A 101 20.16 -8.81 -2.51
N ASP A 102 18.95 -8.71 -1.96
CA ASP A 102 17.75 -9.38 -2.48
C ASP A 102 17.50 -9.05 -3.97
N ARG A 103 17.61 -7.77 -4.34
CA ARG A 103 17.40 -7.33 -5.73
C ARG A 103 18.52 -7.80 -6.66
N GLN A 104 19.78 -7.84 -6.20
CA GLN A 104 20.87 -8.39 -7.00
C GLN A 104 20.70 -9.91 -7.20
N THR A 105 20.27 -10.63 -6.16
CA THR A 105 19.93 -12.06 -6.26
C THR A 105 18.81 -12.27 -7.28
N ALA A 106 17.76 -11.44 -7.24
CA ALA A 106 16.69 -11.48 -8.23
C ALA A 106 17.19 -11.23 -9.68
N ILE A 107 18.10 -10.27 -9.88
CA ILE A 107 18.72 -10.03 -11.20
C ILE A 107 19.42 -11.30 -11.71
N GLU A 108 20.21 -11.98 -10.87
CA GLU A 108 20.94 -13.17 -11.31
C GLU A 108 19.99 -14.35 -11.59
N MET A 109 18.91 -14.51 -10.82
CA MET A 109 17.85 -15.49 -11.09
C MET A 109 17.17 -15.23 -12.45
N PHE A 110 16.76 -13.98 -12.72
CA PHE A 110 16.16 -13.63 -14.00
C PHE A 110 17.15 -13.82 -15.15
N ASP A 111 18.41 -13.45 -14.97
CA ASP A 111 19.44 -13.60 -16.01
C ASP A 111 19.74 -15.09 -16.29
N HIS A 112 19.70 -15.95 -15.26
CA HIS A 112 19.77 -17.40 -15.44
C HIS A 112 18.65 -17.92 -16.34
N VAL A 113 17.39 -17.57 -16.03
CA VAL A 113 16.23 -17.99 -16.84
C VAL A 113 16.31 -17.44 -18.27
N ARG A 114 16.70 -16.17 -18.43
CA ARG A 114 16.89 -15.54 -19.73
C ARG A 114 17.94 -16.27 -20.57
N ARG A 115 19.08 -16.65 -19.99
CA ARG A 115 20.17 -17.34 -20.70
C ARG A 115 19.81 -18.77 -21.09
N THR A 116 19.05 -19.48 -20.26
CA THR A 116 18.74 -20.90 -20.49
C THR A 116 17.51 -21.12 -21.36
N GLY A 117 16.51 -20.23 -21.27
CA GLY A 117 15.22 -20.40 -21.98
C GLY A 117 14.66 -19.15 -22.65
N GLY A 118 15.30 -17.99 -22.49
CA GLY A 118 14.84 -16.72 -23.04
C GLY A 118 13.79 -16.00 -22.17
N MET A 119 13.51 -14.74 -22.51
CA MET A 119 12.51 -13.91 -21.82
C MET A 119 11.09 -14.46 -21.90
N SER A 120 10.76 -15.27 -22.91
CA SER A 120 9.44 -15.88 -23.10
C SER A 120 9.06 -16.90 -22.03
N LYS A 121 10.04 -17.36 -21.24
CA LYS A 121 9.81 -18.21 -20.06
C LYS A 121 9.36 -17.44 -18.83
N MET A 122 9.42 -16.11 -18.88
CA MET A 122 8.94 -15.24 -17.81
C MET A 122 7.52 -14.77 -18.10
N GLN A 123 6.71 -14.67 -17.06
CA GLN A 123 5.48 -13.91 -17.16
C GLN A 123 5.79 -12.43 -17.43
N ARG A 124 4.90 -11.72 -18.14
CA ARG A 124 5.11 -10.30 -18.48
C ARG A 124 5.46 -9.43 -17.25
N ALA A 125 4.80 -9.63 -16.11
CA ALA A 125 5.09 -8.89 -14.89
C ALA A 125 6.51 -9.13 -14.36
N HIS A 126 7.03 -10.36 -14.49
CA HIS A 126 8.39 -10.72 -14.06
C HIS A 126 9.44 -10.13 -15.01
N ALA A 127 9.18 -10.21 -16.31
CA ALA A 127 10.03 -9.59 -17.34
C ALA A 127 10.15 -8.07 -17.15
N LEU A 128 9.04 -7.38 -16.83
CA LEU A 128 9.05 -5.95 -16.56
C LEU A 128 9.84 -5.61 -15.29
N VAL A 129 9.64 -6.34 -14.19
CA VAL A 129 10.43 -6.13 -12.97
C VAL A 129 11.92 -6.40 -13.20
N TYR A 130 12.26 -7.39 -14.02
CA TYR A 130 13.65 -7.59 -14.42
C TYR A 130 14.24 -6.35 -15.13
N LEU A 131 13.50 -5.76 -16.09
CA LEU A 131 13.92 -4.52 -16.74
C LEU A 131 14.00 -3.34 -15.77
N ASP A 132 13.06 -3.22 -14.83
CA ASP A 132 13.08 -2.21 -13.79
C ASP A 132 14.39 -2.29 -13.00
N LEU A 133 14.74 -3.49 -12.51
CA LEU A 133 15.95 -3.74 -11.74
C LEU A 133 17.21 -3.38 -12.54
N LEU A 134 17.29 -3.78 -13.81
CA LEU A 134 18.43 -3.43 -14.67
C LEU A 134 18.57 -1.91 -14.88
N THR A 135 17.44 -1.19 -14.88
CA THR A 135 17.39 0.27 -15.05
C THR A 135 17.80 0.99 -13.76
N THR A 136 17.28 0.56 -12.61
CA THR A 136 17.48 1.26 -11.34
C THR A 136 18.77 0.85 -10.62
N MET A 137 19.27 -0.36 -10.84
CA MET A 137 20.51 -0.87 -10.22
C MET A 137 21.76 -0.66 -11.10
N SER A 138 21.70 0.30 -12.02
CA SER A 138 22.87 0.78 -12.80
C SER A 138 23.62 -0.31 -13.55
N ALA A 139 22.90 -1.18 -14.28
CA ALA A 139 23.49 -2.18 -15.18
C ALA A 139 23.29 -1.81 -16.67
N PRO A 140 23.73 -0.63 -17.15
CA PRO A 140 23.34 -0.08 -18.45
C PRO A 140 23.75 -0.96 -19.63
N THR A 141 24.93 -1.60 -19.56
CA THR A 141 25.37 -2.54 -20.60
C THR A 141 24.49 -3.78 -20.67
N LYS A 142 24.08 -4.33 -19.51
CA LYS A 142 23.19 -5.49 -19.44
C LYS A 142 21.80 -5.09 -19.94
N LEU A 143 21.28 -3.94 -19.53
CA LEU A 143 20.00 -3.40 -20.00
C LEU A 143 19.97 -3.23 -21.52
N ARG A 144 20.98 -2.57 -22.12
CA ARG A 144 21.06 -2.41 -23.58
C ARG A 144 21.03 -3.75 -24.31
N HIS A 145 21.79 -4.72 -23.84
CA HIS A 145 21.82 -6.07 -24.43
C HIS A 145 20.46 -6.78 -24.32
N VAL A 146 19.79 -6.66 -23.18
CA VAL A 146 18.46 -7.25 -22.98
C VAL A 146 17.43 -6.55 -23.86
N LEU A 147 17.41 -5.22 -23.90
CA LEU A 147 16.47 -4.45 -24.74
C LEU A 147 16.66 -4.72 -26.24
N SER A 148 17.89 -4.99 -26.71
CA SER A 148 18.15 -5.32 -28.12
C SER A 148 17.77 -6.74 -28.50
N SER A 149 17.68 -7.65 -27.54
CA SER A 149 17.43 -9.09 -27.78
C SER A 149 16.05 -9.57 -27.31
N ALA A 150 15.36 -8.79 -26.47
CA ALA A 150 14.06 -9.15 -25.93
C ALA A 150 12.93 -8.85 -26.92
N ALA A 151 12.14 -9.87 -27.24
CA ALA A 151 10.89 -9.72 -27.99
C ALA A 151 9.76 -9.22 -27.08
N LEU A 152 9.90 -8.01 -26.53
CA LEU A 152 8.89 -7.35 -25.70
C LEU A 152 8.17 -6.22 -26.46
N PRO A 153 6.90 -5.93 -26.14
CA PRO A 153 6.17 -4.83 -26.76
C PRO A 153 6.91 -3.49 -26.63
N PRO A 154 6.86 -2.59 -27.63
CA PRO A 154 7.49 -1.27 -27.55
C PRO A 154 7.03 -0.44 -26.35
N CYS A 155 5.75 -0.51 -25.97
CA CYS A 155 5.21 0.20 -24.81
C CYS A 155 5.81 -0.28 -23.47
N ASP A 156 6.17 -1.56 -23.38
CA ASP A 156 6.78 -2.16 -22.18
C ASP A 156 8.25 -1.77 -22.03
N THR A 157 8.90 -1.37 -23.12
CA THR A 157 10.33 -1.03 -23.14
C THR A 157 10.58 0.48 -23.25
N ALA A 158 9.58 1.28 -23.60
CA ALA A 158 9.68 2.71 -23.80
C ALA A 158 10.18 3.46 -22.56
N VAL A 159 9.62 3.16 -21.38
CA VAL A 159 10.03 3.82 -20.12
C VAL A 159 11.48 3.51 -19.74
N HIS A 160 11.97 2.30 -20.03
CA HIS A 160 13.36 1.92 -19.77
C HIS A 160 14.32 2.60 -20.74
N ARG A 161 13.94 2.73 -22.03
CA ARG A 161 14.69 3.51 -23.01
C ARG A 161 14.75 4.99 -22.62
N LEU A 162 13.62 5.55 -22.17
CA LEU A 162 13.53 6.92 -21.65
C LEU A 162 14.48 7.14 -20.47
N ASP A 163 14.40 6.33 -19.42
CA ASP A 163 15.23 6.50 -18.23
C ASP A 163 16.72 6.22 -18.53
N SER A 164 17.03 5.32 -19.46
CA SER A 164 18.42 5.08 -19.92
C SER A 164 19.02 6.25 -20.69
N ALA A 165 18.19 7.19 -21.17
CA ALA A 165 18.62 8.42 -21.83
C ALA A 165 18.53 9.63 -20.90
N ASN A 166 18.24 9.45 -19.61
CA ASN A 166 18.11 10.56 -18.66
C ASN A 166 19.49 11.12 -18.29
N PRO A 167 19.81 12.39 -18.63
CA PRO A 167 21.13 12.98 -18.38
C PRO A 167 21.50 13.09 -16.89
N SER A 168 20.51 13.03 -15.99
CA SER A 168 20.76 13.04 -14.54
C SER A 168 21.42 11.76 -14.04
N PHE A 169 21.30 10.66 -14.78
CA PHE A 169 21.90 9.36 -14.44
C PHE A 169 22.93 8.89 -15.48
N HIS A 170 22.89 9.46 -16.69
CA HIS A 170 23.73 9.12 -17.83
C HIS A 170 24.33 10.41 -18.41
N PRO A 171 25.47 10.89 -17.90
CA PRO A 171 26.05 12.18 -18.28
C PRO A 171 26.38 12.34 -19.77
N GLU A 172 26.49 11.22 -20.50
CA GLU A 172 26.69 11.19 -21.95
C GLU A 172 25.40 11.45 -22.76
N ALA A 173 24.23 11.39 -22.13
CA ALA A 173 22.93 11.62 -22.76
C ALA A 173 22.58 13.12 -22.84
N SER A 174 21.57 13.46 -23.64
CA SER A 174 21.08 14.83 -23.78
C SER A 174 19.59 14.92 -23.45
N TRP A 175 19.16 16.05 -22.89
CA TRP A 175 17.74 16.30 -22.63
C TRP A 175 16.90 16.35 -23.91
N ALA A 176 17.51 16.60 -25.08
CA ALA A 176 16.84 16.54 -26.37
C ALA A 176 16.44 15.10 -26.75
N ASP A 177 17.40 14.16 -26.73
CA ASP A 177 17.11 12.72 -26.95
C ASP A 177 16.12 12.19 -25.90
N TRP A 178 16.28 12.61 -24.65
CA TRP A 178 15.35 12.26 -23.58
C TRP A 178 13.92 12.74 -23.86
N LEU A 179 13.74 13.98 -24.33
CA LEU A 179 12.42 14.54 -24.66
C LEU A 179 11.75 13.80 -25.84
N GLU A 180 12.52 13.40 -26.85
CA GLU A 180 12.00 12.59 -27.97
C GLU A 180 11.45 11.25 -27.46
N ARG A 181 12.22 10.55 -26.62
CA ARG A 181 11.80 9.29 -25.99
C ARG A 181 10.64 9.47 -25.03
N LEU A 182 10.55 10.63 -24.38
CA LEU A 182 9.44 10.95 -23.51
C LEU A 182 8.13 10.99 -24.32
N HIS A 183 8.14 11.57 -25.53
CA HIS A 183 6.96 11.61 -26.39
C HIS A 183 6.57 10.24 -26.97
N GLU A 184 7.50 9.29 -27.05
CA GLU A 184 7.19 7.87 -27.35
C GLU A 184 6.47 7.18 -26.19
N TYR A 185 6.86 7.50 -24.95
CA TYR A 185 6.29 6.93 -23.73
C TYR A 185 4.94 7.57 -23.33
N LEU A 186 4.83 8.89 -23.50
CA LEU A 186 3.70 9.66 -23.00
C LEU A 186 2.41 9.42 -23.82
N PRO A 187 1.25 9.36 -23.14
CA PRO A 187 -0.04 9.41 -23.81
C PRO A 187 -0.21 10.68 -24.63
N THR A 188 -1.08 10.62 -25.64
CA THR A 188 -1.33 11.73 -26.58
C THR A 188 -1.64 13.06 -25.89
N ALA A 189 -2.39 13.05 -24.78
CA ALA A 189 -2.76 14.26 -24.04
C ALA A 189 -1.57 15.02 -23.44
N MET A 190 -0.44 14.36 -23.23
CA MET A 190 0.78 14.93 -22.65
C MET A 190 1.85 15.24 -23.71
N LYS A 191 1.55 15.02 -25.00
CA LYS A 191 2.48 15.39 -26.09
C LYS A 191 2.65 16.91 -26.12
N GLY A 192 3.90 17.36 -26.26
CA GLY A 192 4.25 18.77 -26.15
C GLY A 192 4.72 19.18 -24.75
N LEU A 193 4.89 18.23 -23.81
CA LEU A 193 5.66 18.46 -22.59
C LEU A 193 7.12 18.81 -22.95
N CYS A 194 7.65 19.83 -22.30
CA CYS A 194 9.01 20.34 -22.44
C CYS A 194 9.59 20.67 -21.06
N LEU A 195 10.87 21.05 -21.04
CA LEU A 195 11.58 21.50 -19.84
C LEU A 195 12.00 22.96 -20.01
N LEU A 196 11.70 23.78 -19.00
CA LEU A 196 12.22 25.14 -18.92
C LEU A 196 13.72 25.11 -18.58
N PRO A 197 14.53 25.96 -19.22
CA PRO A 197 15.93 26.13 -18.85
C PRO A 197 16.02 26.70 -17.42
N ASP A 198 17.14 26.44 -16.75
CA ASP A 198 17.50 27.01 -15.44
C ASP A 198 16.53 26.69 -14.28
N ALA A 199 15.66 25.69 -14.46
CA ALA A 199 14.87 25.16 -13.36
C ALA A 199 15.80 24.51 -12.31
N ARG A 200 15.43 24.65 -11.03
CA ARG A 200 16.19 24.06 -9.91
C ARG A 200 16.44 22.58 -10.12
N THR A 201 15.38 21.87 -10.51
CA THR A 201 15.41 20.45 -10.85
C THR A 201 14.71 20.24 -12.18
N PRO A 202 15.01 19.13 -12.89
CA PRO A 202 14.30 18.80 -14.11
C PRO A 202 12.78 18.74 -13.91
N PHE A 203 12.31 18.20 -12.78
CA PHE A 203 10.87 18.17 -12.48
C PHE A 203 10.28 19.57 -12.32
N ASP A 204 10.95 20.49 -11.62
CA ASP A 204 10.47 21.88 -11.47
C ASP A 204 10.41 22.62 -12.82
N GLY A 205 11.16 22.14 -13.81
CA GLY A 205 11.17 22.66 -15.18
C GLY A 205 10.02 22.15 -16.05
N LEU A 206 9.18 21.22 -15.58
CA LEU A 206 8.09 20.67 -16.38
C LEU A 206 7.16 21.78 -16.89
N TRP A 207 6.94 21.78 -18.20
CA TRP A 207 6.13 22.79 -18.86
C TRP A 207 5.40 22.21 -20.06
N ALA A 208 4.19 22.72 -20.33
CA ALA A 208 3.46 22.43 -21.54
C ALA A 208 2.76 23.71 -22.01
N PRO A 209 2.55 23.89 -23.33
CA PRO A 209 1.81 25.03 -23.84
C PRO A 209 0.38 25.01 -23.30
N SER A 210 -0.13 26.19 -22.92
CA SER A 210 -1.54 26.31 -22.54
C SER A 210 -2.43 25.97 -23.74
N GLY A 211 -3.52 25.26 -23.48
CA GLY A 211 -4.60 25.13 -24.46
C GLY A 211 -5.34 26.45 -24.68
N GLN A 212 -6.34 26.42 -25.56
CA GLN A 212 -7.27 27.55 -25.73
C GLN A 212 -7.90 27.93 -24.38
N PRO A 213 -7.93 29.23 -24.02
CA PRO A 213 -8.55 29.68 -22.79
C PRO A 213 -10.03 29.27 -22.70
N VAL A 214 -10.46 28.87 -21.52
CA VAL A 214 -11.86 28.61 -21.15
C VAL A 214 -12.20 29.54 -19.99
N ASP A 215 -12.94 30.61 -20.27
CA ASP A 215 -13.24 31.71 -19.34
C ASP A 215 -14.74 31.92 -19.06
N ASP A 216 -15.62 31.22 -19.77
CA ASP A 216 -17.08 31.28 -19.65
C ASP A 216 -17.68 30.28 -18.64
N GLY A 217 -16.83 29.46 -18.02
CA GLY A 217 -17.22 28.42 -17.09
C GLY A 217 -17.41 28.92 -15.64
N PRO A 218 -18.09 28.11 -14.78
CA PRO A 218 -18.26 28.45 -13.37
C PRO A 218 -16.94 28.43 -12.59
N VAL A 219 -16.82 29.23 -11.53
CA VAL A 219 -15.62 29.27 -10.68
C VAL A 219 -15.26 27.88 -10.15
N VAL A 220 -13.99 27.50 -10.31
CA VAL A 220 -13.40 26.28 -9.72
C VAL A 220 -12.47 26.69 -8.57
N SER A 221 -12.76 26.20 -7.37
CA SER A 221 -11.86 26.35 -6.22
C SER A 221 -10.81 25.23 -6.23
N VAL A 222 -9.54 25.58 -6.38
CA VAL A 222 -8.41 24.65 -6.28
C VAL A 222 -7.84 24.72 -4.87
N VAL A 223 -7.89 23.60 -4.15
CA VAL A 223 -7.39 23.51 -2.77
C VAL A 223 -6.02 22.85 -2.74
N VAL A 224 -5.05 23.52 -2.15
CA VAL A 224 -3.67 23.03 -1.94
C VAL A 224 -3.40 23.03 -0.44
N SER A 225 -3.21 21.87 0.17
CA SER A 225 -2.81 21.78 1.59
C SER A 225 -1.30 21.65 1.69
N VAL A 226 -0.67 22.43 2.57
CA VAL A 226 0.80 22.46 2.71
C VAL A 226 1.20 22.27 4.17
N TYR A 227 2.33 21.59 4.41
CA TYR A 227 2.96 21.51 5.73
C TYR A 227 4.47 21.52 5.59
N ASN A 228 5.12 22.51 6.21
CA ASN A 228 6.51 22.86 6.00
C ASN A 228 6.90 22.92 4.51
N PRO A 229 6.16 23.68 3.67
CA PRO A 229 6.39 23.66 2.23
C PRO A 229 7.81 24.09 1.89
N THR A 230 8.43 23.35 0.97
CA THR A 230 9.68 23.73 0.32
C THR A 230 9.38 24.55 -0.93
N GLU A 231 10.41 24.88 -1.69
CA GLU A 231 10.27 25.65 -2.93
C GLU A 231 9.66 24.83 -4.08
N HIS A 232 9.39 23.54 -3.90
CA HIS A 232 8.58 22.74 -4.83
C HIS A 232 7.15 23.30 -4.97
N LEU A 233 6.64 23.98 -3.94
CA LEU A 233 5.33 24.66 -4.00
C LEU A 233 5.25 25.68 -5.14
N PHE A 234 6.38 26.25 -5.57
CA PHE A 234 6.38 27.20 -6.69
C PHE A 234 6.01 26.52 -8.01
N SER A 235 6.59 25.36 -8.34
CA SER A 235 6.28 24.66 -9.59
C SER A 235 4.85 24.11 -9.60
N ALA A 236 4.37 23.62 -8.46
CA ALA A 236 2.98 23.20 -8.29
C ALA A 236 1.99 24.36 -8.53
N ILE A 237 2.16 25.49 -7.83
CA ILE A 237 1.30 26.67 -7.99
C ILE A 237 1.38 27.25 -9.40
N ASP A 238 2.58 27.36 -9.97
CA ASP A 238 2.75 27.89 -11.34
C ASP A 238 2.04 27.00 -12.38
N SER A 239 1.96 25.68 -12.16
CA SER A 239 1.19 24.76 -13.01
C SER A 239 -0.33 24.96 -12.91
N ILE A 240 -0.83 25.37 -11.74
CA ILE A 240 -2.24 25.73 -11.54
C ILE A 240 -2.56 27.11 -12.12
N LEU A 241 -1.67 28.08 -11.98
CA LEU A 241 -1.84 29.41 -12.55
C LEU A 241 -1.91 29.40 -14.09
N ARG A 242 -1.23 28.43 -14.71
CA ARG A 242 -1.17 28.21 -16.17
C ARG A 242 -2.29 27.32 -16.71
N GLN A 243 -3.30 26.98 -15.92
CA GLN A 243 -4.45 26.25 -16.43
C GLN A 243 -5.15 27.07 -17.52
N SER A 244 -5.51 26.40 -18.62
CA SER A 244 -6.36 26.93 -19.69
C SER A 244 -7.74 27.34 -19.18
N TYR A 245 -8.22 26.72 -18.10
CA TYR A 245 -9.41 27.16 -17.39
C TYR A 245 -9.05 28.33 -16.47
N THR A 246 -9.51 29.54 -16.79
CA THR A 246 -9.00 30.77 -16.16
C THR A 246 -9.79 31.19 -14.92
N ASN A 247 -11.07 30.79 -14.82
CA ASN A 247 -11.97 31.15 -13.74
C ASN A 247 -11.72 30.34 -12.45
N LEU A 248 -10.61 30.66 -11.77
CA LEU A 248 -10.11 29.92 -10.62
C LEU A 248 -10.10 30.76 -9.33
N GLU A 249 -10.43 30.11 -8.22
CA GLU A 249 -10.09 30.51 -6.86
C GLU A 249 -9.02 29.52 -6.35
N ILE A 250 -7.87 29.99 -5.88
CA ILE A 250 -6.79 29.09 -5.40
C ILE A 250 -6.67 29.28 -3.89
N ILE A 251 -6.95 28.23 -3.12
CA ILE A 251 -6.89 28.27 -1.66
C ILE A 251 -5.72 27.40 -1.21
N VAL A 252 -4.67 28.05 -0.71
CA VAL A 252 -3.53 27.37 -0.09
C VAL A 252 -3.77 27.35 1.41
N VAL A 253 -3.84 26.17 2.02
CA VAL A 253 -4.03 26.01 3.46
C VAL A 253 -2.77 25.45 4.10
N ASP A 254 -2.11 26.29 4.90
CA ASP A 254 -0.95 25.95 5.70
C ASP A 254 -1.37 25.24 7.00
N ASP A 255 -0.95 23.98 7.16
CA ASP A 255 -1.25 23.09 8.27
C ASP A 255 -0.37 23.34 9.51
N ALA A 256 -0.27 24.62 9.90
CA ALA A 256 0.56 25.10 11.00
C ALA A 256 2.06 24.81 10.81
N SER A 257 2.62 25.17 9.65
CA SER A 257 4.06 25.07 9.38
C SER A 257 4.91 25.92 10.33
N ALA A 258 6.19 25.57 10.45
CA ALA A 258 7.16 26.39 11.14
C ALA A 258 7.35 27.76 10.48
N ALA A 259 7.80 28.75 11.25
CA ALA A 259 8.03 30.12 10.76
C ALA A 259 9.03 30.20 9.59
N THR A 260 9.92 29.20 9.44
CA THR A 260 10.83 29.07 8.29
C THR A 260 10.11 28.97 6.95
N SER A 261 8.86 28.52 6.93
CA SER A 261 8.03 28.43 5.72
C SER A 261 7.33 29.74 5.33
N ASP A 262 7.36 30.78 6.19
CA ASP A 262 6.68 32.06 5.92
C ASP A 262 7.16 32.71 4.62
N ARG A 263 8.46 32.61 4.32
CA ARG A 263 9.04 33.14 3.07
C ARG A 263 8.38 32.53 1.84
N VAL A 264 8.24 31.20 1.82
CA VAL A 264 7.67 30.45 0.69
C VAL A 264 6.18 30.79 0.54
N LEU A 265 5.45 30.83 1.66
CA LEU A 265 4.01 31.14 1.67
C LEU A 265 3.71 32.58 1.24
N GLN A 266 4.51 33.56 1.69
CA GLN A 266 4.37 34.96 1.27
C GLN A 266 4.68 35.13 -0.22
N ALA A 267 5.73 34.47 -0.72
CA ALA A 267 6.05 34.48 -2.14
C ALA A 267 4.89 33.92 -2.97
N VAL A 268 4.29 32.80 -2.55
CA VAL A 268 3.10 32.21 -3.21
C VAL A 268 1.91 33.16 -3.17
N ALA A 269 1.60 33.76 -2.01
CA ALA A 269 0.50 34.71 -1.88
C ALA A 269 0.64 35.92 -2.84
N SER A 270 1.88 36.36 -3.10
CA SER A 270 2.15 37.51 -3.97
C SER A 270 2.10 37.21 -5.48
N LYS A 271 2.04 35.93 -5.89
CA LYS A 271 2.13 35.54 -7.32
C LYS A 271 0.90 35.94 -8.14
N ASP A 272 -0.29 35.84 -7.59
CA ASP A 272 -1.55 36.05 -8.32
C ASP A 272 -2.68 36.40 -7.35
N SER A 273 -3.51 37.38 -7.72
CA SER A 273 -4.67 37.83 -6.93
C SER A 273 -5.72 36.75 -6.64
N ARG A 274 -5.74 35.66 -7.42
CA ARG A 274 -6.62 34.50 -7.22
C ARG A 274 -6.18 33.61 -6.05
N ILE A 275 -4.98 33.81 -5.51
CA ILE A 275 -4.42 33.00 -4.43
C ILE A 275 -4.81 33.57 -3.06
N ARG A 276 -5.42 32.73 -2.23
CA ARG A 276 -5.68 33.00 -0.81
C ARG A 276 -4.93 31.99 0.04
N VAL A 277 -3.96 32.46 0.82
CA VAL A 277 -3.24 31.65 1.81
C VAL A 277 -3.97 31.74 3.15
N LEU A 278 -4.32 30.60 3.72
CA LEU A 278 -4.96 30.44 5.02
C LEU A 278 -4.05 29.62 5.93
N ARG A 279 -4.00 29.93 7.23
CA ARG A 279 -3.17 29.20 8.20
C ARG A 279 -4.03 28.55 9.28
N MET A 280 -3.77 27.27 9.53
CA MET A 280 -4.32 26.51 10.64
C MET A 280 -3.61 26.87 11.95
N ALA A 281 -4.33 26.83 13.07
CA ALA A 281 -3.75 27.08 14.39
C ALA A 281 -2.91 25.90 14.91
N VAL A 282 -3.30 24.67 14.53
CA VAL A 282 -2.65 23.43 14.95
C VAL A 282 -2.56 22.49 13.76
N ASN A 283 -1.48 21.70 13.71
CA ASN A 283 -1.31 20.70 12.67
C ASN A 283 -2.39 19.61 12.80
N GLY A 284 -3.19 19.47 11.75
CA GLY A 284 -4.35 18.60 11.70
C GLY A 284 -4.32 17.56 10.58
N GLY A 285 -3.36 17.66 9.67
CA GLY A 285 -3.27 16.85 8.47
C GLY A 285 -4.08 17.42 7.29
N THR A 286 -3.80 16.89 6.08
CA THR A 286 -4.35 17.40 4.82
C THR A 286 -5.88 17.46 4.79
N TYR A 287 -6.60 16.48 5.35
CA TYR A 287 -8.07 16.47 5.23
C TYR A 287 -8.76 17.47 6.16
N ARG A 288 -8.15 17.84 7.29
CA ARG A 288 -8.62 18.98 8.09
C ARG A 288 -8.41 20.29 7.33
N CYS A 289 -7.26 20.44 6.66
CA CYS A 289 -7.02 21.58 5.77
C CYS A 289 -8.01 21.64 4.61
N ARG A 290 -8.30 20.51 3.95
CA ARG A 290 -9.29 20.41 2.88
C ARG A 290 -10.70 20.73 3.38
N ASN A 291 -11.09 20.27 4.57
CA ASN A 291 -12.37 20.61 5.18
C ASN A 291 -12.49 22.10 5.50
N TYR A 292 -11.42 22.72 6.04
CA TYR A 292 -11.40 24.16 6.26
C TYR A 292 -11.54 24.91 4.93
N ALA A 293 -10.76 24.55 3.90
CA ALA A 293 -10.88 25.13 2.58
C ALA A 293 -12.29 24.97 1.98
N LEU A 294 -12.91 23.78 2.10
CA LEU A 294 -14.28 23.52 1.65
C LEU A 294 -15.31 24.43 2.31
N SER A 295 -15.11 24.78 3.59
CA SER A 295 -16.03 25.66 4.32
C SER A 295 -15.99 27.11 3.83
N VAL A 296 -14.87 27.54 3.24
CA VAL A 296 -14.67 28.92 2.76
C VAL A 296 -14.57 29.04 1.23
N ALA A 297 -14.62 27.93 0.51
CA ALA A 297 -14.56 27.87 -0.96
C ALA A 297 -15.83 28.48 -1.57
N SER A 298 -15.65 29.35 -2.56
CA SER A 298 -16.75 30.03 -3.23
C SER A 298 -17.18 29.34 -4.53
N GLY A 299 -16.27 28.59 -5.15
CA GLY A 299 -16.46 27.92 -6.45
C GLY A 299 -17.66 26.98 -6.51
N LYS A 300 -18.23 26.82 -7.71
CA LYS A 300 -19.25 25.79 -7.97
C LYS A 300 -18.61 24.41 -7.89
N TYR A 301 -17.43 24.27 -8.48
CA TYR A 301 -16.64 23.05 -8.39
C TYR A 301 -15.48 23.27 -7.42
N VAL A 302 -15.09 22.21 -6.72
CA VAL A 302 -13.86 22.15 -5.93
C VAL A 302 -13.00 21.02 -6.48
N THR A 303 -11.69 21.24 -6.57
CA THR A 303 -10.69 20.20 -6.85
C THR A 303 -9.48 20.36 -5.93
N PHE A 304 -8.62 19.36 -5.90
CA PHE A 304 -7.42 19.37 -5.06
C PHE A 304 -6.14 19.30 -5.90
N HIS A 305 -5.05 19.69 -5.28
CA HIS A 305 -3.71 19.53 -5.82
C HIS A 305 -2.75 19.36 -4.67
N ASP A 306 -1.84 18.41 -4.80
CA ASP A 306 -0.76 18.25 -3.83
C ASP A 306 0.33 19.31 -4.13
N ASP A 307 1.10 19.69 -3.12
CA ASP A 307 1.93 20.88 -3.13
C ASP A 307 3.29 20.72 -3.83
N ASP A 308 3.58 19.52 -4.32
CA ASP A 308 4.81 19.16 -5.01
C ASP A 308 4.58 18.54 -6.40
N ASP A 309 3.31 18.38 -6.79
CA ASP A 309 2.87 17.80 -8.07
C ASP A 309 2.82 18.84 -9.20
N TRP A 310 2.89 18.37 -10.44
CA TRP A 310 2.68 19.21 -11.63
C TRP A 310 1.35 18.87 -12.32
N ALA A 311 0.52 19.88 -12.59
CA ALA A 311 -0.73 19.73 -13.33
C ALA A 311 -0.59 20.13 -14.81
N HIS A 312 -1.10 19.29 -15.71
CA HIS A 312 -1.17 19.63 -17.13
C HIS A 312 -2.10 20.84 -17.34
N PRO A 313 -1.77 21.82 -18.23
CA PRO A 313 -2.58 23.03 -18.43
C PRO A 313 -4.05 22.81 -18.80
N GLN A 314 -4.40 21.63 -19.32
CA GLN A 314 -5.77 21.29 -19.70
C GLN A 314 -6.52 20.47 -18.63
N ARG A 315 -5.93 20.22 -17.45
CA ARG A 315 -6.49 19.33 -16.43
C ARG A 315 -7.89 19.78 -16.02
N ILE A 316 -8.03 21.02 -15.55
CA ILE A 316 -9.30 21.54 -15.03
C ILE A 316 -10.36 21.61 -16.12
N ALA A 317 -10.01 22.14 -17.31
CA ALA A 317 -10.93 22.27 -18.42
C ALA A 317 -11.52 20.91 -18.85
N ARG A 318 -10.69 19.86 -18.95
CA ARG A 318 -11.15 18.51 -19.33
C ARG A 318 -12.02 17.87 -18.26
N GLN A 319 -11.71 18.06 -16.98
CA GLN A 319 -12.53 17.56 -15.87
C GLN A 319 -13.89 18.25 -15.82
N VAL A 320 -13.94 19.57 -15.95
CA VAL A 320 -15.19 20.35 -15.98
C VAL A 320 -16.06 19.92 -17.17
N ALA A 321 -15.48 19.80 -18.37
CA ALA A 321 -16.19 19.37 -19.57
C ALA A 321 -16.79 17.97 -19.40
N ALA A 322 -16.04 17.02 -18.84
CA ALA A 322 -16.52 15.67 -18.58
C ALA A 322 -17.70 15.64 -17.60
N MET A 323 -17.67 16.48 -16.55
CA MET A 323 -18.77 16.59 -15.60
C MET A 323 -20.01 17.24 -16.21
N GLN A 324 -19.85 18.23 -17.09
CA GLN A 324 -20.97 18.92 -17.74
C GLN A 324 -21.64 18.06 -18.82
N ALA A 325 -20.88 17.20 -19.50
CA ALA A 325 -21.41 16.31 -20.54
C ALA A 325 -22.29 15.17 -19.97
N GLY A 326 -22.04 14.75 -18.72
CA GLY A 326 -22.72 13.61 -18.11
C GLY A 326 -23.93 14.00 -17.27
N SER A 327 -25.13 13.55 -17.66
CA SER A 327 -26.31 13.64 -16.79
C SER A 327 -26.09 12.80 -15.52
N GLY A 328 -26.34 13.38 -14.34
CA GLY A 328 -26.15 12.73 -13.05
C GLY A 328 -24.70 12.63 -12.57
N VAL A 329 -23.73 13.16 -13.31
CA VAL A 329 -22.33 13.25 -12.87
C VAL A 329 -22.18 14.42 -11.89
N VAL A 330 -21.62 14.13 -10.72
CA VAL A 330 -21.35 15.11 -9.66
C VAL A 330 -19.87 15.22 -9.34
N ALA A 331 -19.04 14.28 -9.82
CA ALA A 331 -17.60 14.28 -9.57
C ALA A 331 -16.79 13.72 -10.76
N SER A 332 -15.51 14.06 -10.83
CA SER A 332 -14.54 13.48 -11.76
C SER A 332 -13.17 13.28 -11.15
N LEU A 333 -12.39 12.37 -11.74
CA LEU A 333 -10.97 12.12 -11.46
C LEU A 333 -10.21 12.06 -12.79
N SER A 334 -8.93 12.47 -12.80
CA SER A 334 -8.03 12.29 -13.93
C SER A 334 -6.94 11.26 -13.64
N TYR A 335 -6.17 10.87 -14.65
CA TYR A 335 -5.01 10.01 -14.47
C TYR A 335 -3.73 10.85 -14.28
N CYS A 336 -2.72 10.21 -13.68
CA CYS A 336 -1.37 10.73 -13.57
C CYS A 336 -0.33 9.66 -13.90
N ILE A 337 0.88 10.13 -14.16
CA ILE A 337 2.11 9.34 -14.12
C ILE A 337 2.96 9.83 -12.95
N ARG A 338 3.95 9.04 -12.54
CA ARG A 338 4.84 9.39 -11.44
C ARG A 338 6.27 9.58 -11.95
N ALA A 339 6.99 10.53 -11.40
CA ALA A 339 8.39 10.74 -11.69
C ALA A 339 9.15 11.19 -10.44
N THR A 340 10.44 10.85 -10.35
CA THR A 340 11.33 11.45 -9.35
C THR A 340 11.62 12.91 -9.70
N GLU A 341 12.22 13.65 -8.78
CA GLU A 341 12.68 15.03 -8.99
C GLU A 341 13.66 15.16 -10.18
N GLN A 342 14.41 14.10 -10.48
CA GLN A 342 15.32 13.99 -11.63
C GLN A 342 14.65 13.41 -12.87
N LEU A 343 13.32 13.28 -12.88
CA LEU A 343 12.52 12.72 -13.98
C LEU A 343 12.87 11.26 -14.34
N SER A 344 13.19 10.44 -13.35
CA SER A 344 13.16 8.98 -13.51
C SER A 344 11.70 8.53 -13.44
N PHE A 345 11.21 7.84 -14.46
CA PHE A 345 9.85 7.30 -14.52
C PHE A 345 9.80 5.81 -14.14
N VAL A 346 10.93 5.10 -14.20
CA VAL A 346 11.01 3.71 -13.78
C VAL A 346 11.01 3.61 -12.26
N ARG A 347 10.10 2.79 -11.75
CA ARG A 347 9.94 2.51 -10.33
C ARG A 347 9.63 1.03 -10.19
N VAL A 348 10.47 0.29 -9.46
CA VAL A 348 10.43 -1.18 -9.51
C VAL A 348 9.04 -1.68 -9.14
N GLY A 349 8.39 -2.42 -10.05
CA GLY A 349 7.06 -2.99 -9.86
C GLY A 349 5.88 -2.04 -10.11
N TYR A 350 6.11 -0.77 -10.45
CA TYR A 350 5.06 0.19 -10.80
C TYR A 350 5.10 0.55 -12.27
N HIS A 351 4.01 0.25 -12.98
CA HIS A 351 3.96 0.40 -14.43
C HIS A 351 2.72 1.18 -14.84
N GLY A 352 2.91 2.14 -15.75
CA GLY A 352 1.85 2.85 -16.45
C GLY A 352 1.10 3.93 -15.65
N PRO A 353 0.12 4.57 -16.30
CA PRO A 353 -0.72 5.59 -15.66
C PRO A 353 -1.60 5.03 -14.54
N ARG A 354 -1.92 5.88 -13.57
CA ARG A 354 -2.84 5.55 -12.47
C ARG A 354 -3.84 6.66 -12.23
N LEU A 355 -4.97 6.30 -11.63
CA LEU A 355 -5.96 7.28 -11.18
C LEU A 355 -5.32 8.21 -10.15
N ASN A 356 -5.51 9.52 -10.32
CA ASN A 356 -4.97 10.53 -9.42
C ASN A 356 -6.02 10.92 -8.36
N ALA A 357 -5.91 10.35 -7.16
CA ALA A 357 -6.84 10.68 -6.06
C ALA A 357 -6.82 12.16 -5.67
N SER A 358 -5.69 12.87 -5.82
CA SER A 358 -5.61 14.31 -5.56
C SER A 358 -6.30 15.15 -6.63
N SER A 359 -6.69 14.57 -7.78
CA SER A 359 -7.44 15.29 -8.82
C SER A 359 -8.96 15.32 -8.61
N LEU A 360 -9.48 14.79 -7.49
CA LEU A 360 -10.92 14.69 -7.27
C LEU A 360 -11.58 16.05 -7.41
N MET A 361 -12.40 16.21 -8.46
CA MET A 361 -13.20 17.40 -8.70
C MET A 361 -14.67 17.06 -8.46
N PHE A 362 -15.43 17.94 -7.80
CA PHE A 362 -16.86 17.70 -7.60
C PHE A 362 -17.69 18.99 -7.51
N ASP A 363 -19.00 18.87 -7.81
CA ASP A 363 -19.99 19.93 -7.59
C ASP A 363 -20.17 20.15 -6.08
N ARG A 364 -19.58 21.25 -5.59
CA ARG A 364 -19.43 21.53 -4.15
C ARG A 364 -20.78 21.46 -3.46
N ARG A 365 -21.77 22.21 -3.95
CA ARG A 365 -23.08 22.34 -3.27
C ARG A 365 -23.85 21.02 -3.31
N LYS A 366 -23.87 20.32 -4.45
CA LYS A 366 -24.58 19.03 -4.54
C LYS A 366 -23.98 18.00 -3.60
N VAL A 367 -22.66 17.89 -3.58
CA VAL A 367 -21.97 16.85 -2.80
C VAL A 367 -21.98 17.19 -1.31
N THR A 368 -21.54 18.39 -0.90
CA THR A 368 -21.43 18.72 0.53
C THR A 368 -22.79 18.79 1.22
N ALA A 369 -23.88 19.14 0.51
CA ALA A 369 -25.22 19.10 1.07
C ALA A 369 -25.68 17.68 1.45
N ARG A 370 -25.11 16.63 0.82
CA ARG A 370 -25.54 15.24 1.03
C ARG A 370 -24.57 14.39 1.84
N ILE A 371 -23.26 14.62 1.69
CA ILE A 371 -22.24 13.81 2.39
C ILE A 371 -21.35 14.64 3.33
N GLY A 372 -21.46 15.97 3.30
CA GLY A 372 -20.69 16.84 4.19
C GLY A 372 -19.21 16.87 3.86
N PHE A 373 -18.37 16.74 4.89
CA PHE A 373 -16.91 16.88 4.84
C PHE A 373 -16.15 15.56 4.63
N PHE A 374 -14.85 15.65 4.34
CA PHE A 374 -13.93 14.51 4.37
C PHE A 374 -13.83 13.95 5.79
N ASP A 375 -13.57 12.65 5.92
CA ASP A 375 -13.12 12.11 7.19
C ASP A 375 -11.78 12.75 7.60
N SER A 376 -11.66 13.20 8.85
CA SER A 376 -10.55 14.05 9.31
C SER A 376 -9.30 13.27 9.74
N VAL A 377 -9.07 12.11 9.12
CA VAL A 377 -7.81 11.38 9.22
C VAL A 377 -6.66 12.21 8.62
N ARG A 378 -5.42 11.78 8.82
CA ARG A 378 -4.22 12.42 8.28
C ARG A 378 -3.88 11.95 6.86
N LYS A 379 -4.39 10.80 6.44
CA LYS A 379 -4.05 10.17 5.14
C LYS A 379 -5.18 9.27 4.61
N GLY A 380 -5.44 9.26 3.29
CA GLY A 380 -6.34 8.30 2.62
C GLY A 380 -7.84 8.62 2.58
N ALA A 381 -8.30 9.76 3.11
CA ALA A 381 -9.71 10.15 3.04
C ALA A 381 -10.16 10.61 1.64
N ASP A 382 -9.25 10.86 0.70
CA ASP A 382 -9.58 11.18 -0.70
C ASP A 382 -10.32 10.02 -1.39
N SER A 383 -9.80 8.81 -1.19
CA SER A 383 -10.36 7.57 -1.71
C SER A 383 -11.66 7.24 -1.00
N GLU A 384 -11.73 7.45 0.32
CA GLU A 384 -12.97 7.32 1.09
C GLU A 384 -14.05 8.26 0.55
N TYR A 385 -13.75 9.54 0.38
CA TYR A 385 -14.71 10.55 -0.04
C TYR A 385 -15.21 10.30 -1.46
N ALA A 386 -14.33 9.92 -2.40
CA ALA A 386 -14.72 9.50 -3.75
C ALA A 386 -15.65 8.27 -3.73
N ASN A 387 -15.33 7.27 -2.91
CA ASN A 387 -16.17 6.08 -2.75
C ASN A 387 -17.51 6.41 -2.08
N ARG A 388 -17.53 7.35 -1.14
CA ARG A 388 -18.75 7.84 -0.49
C ARG A 388 -19.66 8.60 -1.43
N ILE A 389 -19.10 9.43 -2.32
CA ILE A 389 -19.85 10.04 -3.43
C ILE A 389 -20.54 8.95 -4.24
N GLN A 390 -19.82 7.90 -4.66
CA GLN A 390 -20.42 6.80 -5.42
C GLN A 390 -21.44 5.98 -4.62
N ALA A 391 -21.24 5.81 -3.31
CA ALA A 391 -22.19 5.11 -2.45
C ALA A 391 -23.52 5.85 -2.33
N VAL A 392 -23.49 7.19 -2.29
CA VAL A 392 -24.67 8.04 -2.07
C VAL A 392 -25.36 8.47 -3.38
N PHE A 393 -24.59 8.81 -4.41
CA PHE A 393 -25.10 9.31 -5.69
C PHE A 393 -25.12 8.23 -6.79
N GLY A 394 -24.64 7.01 -6.47
CA GLY A 394 -24.54 5.90 -7.41
C GLY A 394 -23.19 5.87 -8.15
N LYS A 395 -22.79 4.68 -8.61
CA LYS A 395 -21.46 4.43 -9.19
C LYS A 395 -21.12 5.31 -10.39
N ARG A 396 -22.12 5.68 -11.21
CA ARG A 396 -21.96 6.52 -12.42
C ARG A 396 -21.90 8.02 -12.13
N SER A 397 -22.05 8.44 -10.87
CA SER A 397 -21.98 9.85 -10.47
C SER A 397 -20.56 10.42 -10.47
N LEU A 398 -19.55 9.54 -10.49
CA LEU A 398 -18.14 9.88 -10.62
C LEU A 398 -17.63 9.36 -11.97
N ILE A 399 -17.05 10.26 -12.78
CA ILE A 399 -16.46 9.91 -14.07
C ILE A 399 -14.93 9.95 -14.03
N GLU A 400 -14.29 8.98 -14.66
CA GLU A 400 -12.83 8.94 -14.81
C GLU A 400 -12.44 9.54 -16.18
N VAL A 401 -11.77 10.69 -16.17
CA VAL A 401 -11.15 11.31 -17.34
C VAL A 401 -9.86 10.55 -17.63
N ARG A 402 -9.89 9.69 -18.64
CA ARG A 402 -8.81 8.74 -18.96
C ARG A 402 -7.49 9.38 -19.42
N ASP A 403 -7.47 10.68 -19.66
CA ASP A 403 -6.24 11.40 -19.97
C ASP A 403 -5.32 11.48 -18.75
N VAL A 404 -4.02 11.30 -19.00
CA VAL A 404 -2.98 11.65 -18.04
C VAL A 404 -2.84 13.17 -18.03
N LEU A 405 -3.17 13.78 -16.90
CA LEU A 405 -3.26 15.24 -16.76
C LEU A 405 -2.45 15.77 -15.56
N ALA A 406 -1.56 14.94 -15.00
CA ALA A 406 -0.63 15.34 -13.96
C ALA A 406 0.62 14.45 -13.98
N VAL A 407 1.75 15.02 -13.55
CA VAL A 407 2.95 14.28 -13.16
C VAL A 407 3.06 14.41 -11.65
N VAL A 408 2.95 13.28 -10.95
CA VAL A 408 3.03 13.22 -9.49
C VAL A 408 4.49 13.06 -9.09
N ARG A 409 4.97 13.92 -8.20
CA ARG A 409 6.35 13.83 -7.71
C ARG A 409 6.49 12.65 -6.76
N VAL A 410 7.60 11.92 -6.91
CA VAL A 410 7.99 10.86 -5.98
C VAL A 410 9.15 11.36 -5.15
N GLY A 411 8.87 11.68 -3.88
CA GLY A 411 9.85 12.10 -2.89
C GLY A 411 9.90 11.19 -1.65
N GLN A 412 10.97 11.33 -0.86
CA GLN A 412 11.20 10.62 0.41
C GLN A 412 10.17 11.00 1.48
N GLU A 413 9.76 12.27 1.50
CA GLU A 413 8.94 12.85 2.55
C GLU A 413 7.42 12.71 2.29
N SER A 414 7.01 11.96 1.26
CA SER A 414 5.58 11.75 1.02
C SER A 414 4.94 10.96 2.15
N LEU A 415 3.81 11.47 2.63
CA LEU A 415 2.94 10.84 3.64
C LEU A 415 2.53 9.39 3.31
N SER A 416 2.71 8.94 2.06
CA SER A 416 2.31 7.63 1.58
C SER A 416 3.46 6.68 1.24
N THR A 417 4.71 7.13 1.16
CA THR A 417 5.85 6.30 0.71
C THR A 417 6.04 5.09 1.63
N GLY A 418 5.95 5.27 2.95
CA GLY A 418 6.06 4.17 3.91
C GLY A 418 4.85 3.22 3.97
N ASP A 419 3.73 3.57 3.32
CA ASP A 419 2.48 2.81 3.43
C ASP A 419 2.20 1.88 2.24
N PHE A 420 2.96 1.97 1.15
CA PHE A 420 2.67 1.26 -0.10
C PHE A 420 3.93 0.79 -0.82
N ARG A 421 3.91 -0.47 -1.26
CA ARG A 421 4.91 -1.09 -2.15
C ARG A 421 4.16 -1.93 -3.20
N PRO A 422 4.77 -2.36 -4.32
CA PRO A 422 4.09 -3.23 -5.28
C PRO A 422 3.61 -4.51 -4.61
N GLY A 423 2.30 -4.76 -4.64
CA GLY A 423 1.70 -5.94 -4.00
C GLY A 423 1.59 -5.87 -2.47
N TRP A 424 2.01 -4.77 -1.83
CA TRP A 424 1.92 -4.59 -0.37
C TRP A 424 1.32 -3.24 0.00
N ARG A 425 0.54 -3.23 1.08
CA ARG A 425 0.12 -2.01 1.74
C ARG A 425 0.20 -2.18 3.24
N HIS A 426 0.48 -1.09 3.93
CA HIS A 426 0.46 -1.08 5.38
C HIS A 426 -0.93 -1.46 5.92
N ARG A 427 -0.96 -2.25 7.00
CA ARG A 427 -2.21 -2.79 7.57
C ARG A 427 -3.17 -1.70 8.03
N SER A 428 -2.69 -0.54 8.45
CA SER A 428 -3.55 0.61 8.73
C SER A 428 -4.35 1.10 7.51
N ARG A 429 -3.73 1.15 6.31
CA ARG A 429 -4.45 1.52 5.07
C ARG A 429 -5.50 0.49 4.69
N TRP A 430 -5.21 -0.78 4.91
CA TRP A 430 -6.15 -1.87 4.71
C TRP A 430 -7.32 -1.77 5.70
N ALA A 431 -7.03 -1.65 7.00
CA ALA A 431 -8.02 -1.59 8.07
C ALA A 431 -9.00 -0.42 7.89
N TYR A 432 -8.50 0.78 7.58
CA TYR A 432 -9.35 1.93 7.29
C TYR A 432 -10.25 1.70 6.06
N ARG A 433 -9.69 1.10 5.00
CA ARG A 433 -10.46 0.76 3.81
C ARG A 433 -11.58 -0.21 4.11
N MET A 434 -11.32 -1.25 4.89
CA MET A 434 -12.33 -2.25 5.23
C MET A 434 -13.48 -1.61 6.03
N GLN A 435 -13.15 -0.79 7.02
CA GLN A 435 -14.12 -0.10 7.88
C GLN A 435 -15.04 0.84 7.08
N TYR A 436 -14.48 1.75 6.26
CA TYR A 436 -15.33 2.62 5.46
C TYR A 436 -16.07 1.84 4.37
N THR A 437 -15.52 0.75 3.83
CA THR A 437 -16.20 -0.05 2.80
C THR A 437 -17.46 -0.68 3.38
N ARG A 438 -17.36 -1.24 4.59
CA ARG A 438 -18.51 -1.78 5.32
C ARG A 438 -19.55 -0.70 5.62
N TRP A 439 -19.11 0.48 6.05
CA TRP A 439 -20.02 1.62 6.23
C TRP A 439 -20.69 2.05 4.91
N HIS A 440 -19.96 2.08 3.79
CA HIS A 440 -20.54 2.46 2.50
C HIS A 440 -21.55 1.44 1.97
N GLU A 441 -21.46 0.17 2.37
CA GLU A 441 -22.49 -0.84 2.07
C GLU A 441 -23.80 -0.53 2.79
N THR A 442 -23.74 -0.12 4.05
CA THR A 442 -24.93 0.28 4.81
C THR A 442 -25.56 1.57 4.26
N LEU A 443 -24.74 2.51 3.77
CA LEU A 443 -25.23 3.67 3.00
C LEU A 443 -26.02 3.27 1.76
N ARG A 444 -25.49 2.32 0.95
CA ARG A 444 -26.17 1.85 -0.27
C ARG A 444 -27.48 1.13 0.03
N ARG A 445 -27.58 0.47 1.19
CA ARG A 445 -28.81 -0.17 1.67
C ARG A 445 -29.80 0.82 2.29
N GLY A 446 -29.38 2.06 2.54
CA GLY A 446 -30.21 3.11 3.14
C GLY A 446 -30.41 2.95 4.65
N THR A 447 -29.55 2.20 5.34
CA THR A 447 -29.68 1.93 6.78
C THR A 447 -28.97 2.95 7.67
N CYS A 448 -28.18 3.85 7.09
CA CYS A 448 -27.54 4.98 7.79
C CYS A 448 -27.31 6.16 6.83
N ASP A 449 -26.96 7.34 7.37
CA ASP A 449 -26.60 8.52 6.57
C ASP A 449 -25.09 8.63 6.31
N GLY A 450 -24.74 9.23 5.17
CA GLY A 450 -23.36 9.43 4.73
C GLY A 450 -22.76 10.77 5.16
N PHE A 451 -23.45 11.52 6.02
CA PHE A 451 -23.17 12.92 6.26
C PHE A 451 -22.13 13.09 7.37
N ILE A 452 -21.06 13.82 7.07
CA ILE A 452 -20.09 14.27 8.08
C ILE A 452 -20.24 15.78 8.22
N GLY A 453 -20.91 16.22 9.30
CA GLY A 453 -21.27 17.62 9.50
C GLY A 453 -20.18 18.52 10.09
N THR A 454 -19.11 17.95 10.65
CA THR A 454 -18.05 18.71 11.32
C THR A 454 -16.73 18.65 10.57
N ILE A 455 -15.98 19.75 10.60
CA ILE A 455 -14.64 19.89 9.99
C ILE A 455 -13.61 19.04 10.76
N ASN A 456 -13.74 19.03 12.09
CA ASN A 456 -12.93 18.24 13.02
C ASN A 456 -13.85 17.14 13.57
N ARG A 457 -13.57 15.88 13.22
CA ARG A 457 -14.41 14.75 13.59
C ARG A 457 -13.70 13.86 14.59
N ASP A 458 -14.48 13.33 15.54
CA ASP A 458 -14.13 12.20 16.39
C ASP A 458 -14.88 10.94 15.89
N HIS A 459 -14.42 10.35 14.77
CA HIS A 459 -14.76 9.00 14.25
C HIS A 459 -16.16 8.37 14.51
N GLN A 460 -17.26 9.12 14.38
CA GLN A 460 -18.59 8.62 14.80
C GLN A 460 -19.22 7.52 13.92
N HIS A 461 -18.81 7.32 12.65
CA HIS A 461 -19.46 6.35 11.74
C HIS A 461 -18.69 5.04 11.60
N PHE A 462 -17.36 5.11 11.73
CA PHE A 462 -16.46 3.97 11.74
C PHE A 462 -15.12 4.42 12.36
N PRO A 463 -14.40 3.56 13.09
CA PRO A 463 -13.09 3.89 13.62
C PRO A 463 -12.05 4.05 12.50
N ALA A 464 -11.02 4.85 12.75
CA ALA A 464 -9.83 4.87 11.93
C ALA A 464 -8.63 4.36 12.75
N PRO A 465 -7.71 3.59 12.15
CA PRO A 465 -6.51 3.14 12.85
C PRO A 465 -5.68 4.32 13.37
N ARG A 466 -4.98 4.14 14.49
CA ARG A 466 -4.23 5.20 15.18
C ARG A 466 -3.20 5.89 14.29
N LYS A 467 -2.47 5.12 13.48
CA LYS A 467 -1.53 5.62 12.47
C LYS A 467 -2.17 6.54 11.42
N MET A 468 -3.50 6.56 11.33
CA MET A 468 -4.27 7.42 10.43
C MET A 468 -4.84 8.64 11.13
N THR A 469 -5.01 8.64 12.45
CA THR A 469 -5.64 9.73 13.21
C THR A 469 -4.63 10.58 14.00
N GLY A 470 -3.47 9.99 14.34
CA GLY A 470 -2.52 10.53 15.31
C GLY A 470 -2.54 9.73 16.62
N SER A 471 -1.43 9.71 17.36
CA SER A 471 -1.26 8.88 18.56
C SER A 471 -2.10 9.39 19.73
N PRO A 472 -2.93 8.55 20.38
CA PRO A 472 -3.55 8.89 21.66
C PRO A 472 -2.50 8.95 22.78
N THR A 473 -2.73 9.80 23.77
CA THR A 473 -1.86 9.98 24.95
C THR A 473 -2.13 8.98 26.09
N ASP A 474 -3.21 8.20 26.02
CA ASP A 474 -3.57 7.21 27.04
C ASP A 474 -3.72 5.81 26.42
N LEU A 475 -3.05 4.83 27.03
CA LEU A 475 -3.08 3.41 26.66
C LEU A 475 -3.62 2.60 27.84
N THR A 476 -4.87 2.86 28.22
CA THR A 476 -5.59 1.97 29.13
C THR A 476 -5.49 0.54 28.56
N PRO A 477 -5.06 -0.46 29.34
CA PRO A 477 -4.90 -1.82 28.84
C PRO A 477 -6.22 -2.43 28.37
N TRP A 478 -6.15 -3.29 27.37
CA TRP A 478 -7.24 -4.23 27.06
C TRP A 478 -7.16 -5.43 28.00
N ASP A 479 -8.31 -5.98 28.35
CA ASP A 479 -8.36 -7.21 29.13
C ASP A 479 -7.90 -8.37 28.24
N VAL A 480 -8.44 -8.46 27.02
CA VAL A 480 -8.12 -9.54 26.09
C VAL A 480 -7.95 -9.00 24.67
N VAL A 481 -6.89 -9.44 23.99
CA VAL A 481 -6.72 -9.30 22.54
C VAL A 481 -6.85 -10.67 21.90
N VAL A 482 -7.87 -10.87 21.06
CA VAL A 482 -8.06 -12.12 20.32
C VAL A 482 -7.41 -12.00 18.94
N VAL A 483 -6.43 -12.85 18.68
CA VAL A 483 -5.71 -12.95 17.41
C VAL A 483 -6.26 -14.12 16.63
N SER A 484 -6.79 -13.85 15.45
CA SER A 484 -7.34 -14.87 14.55
C SER A 484 -7.25 -14.47 13.08
N ASP A 485 -7.61 -15.38 12.20
CA ASP A 485 -7.86 -15.08 10.79
C ASP A 485 -9.34 -14.78 10.56
N TRP A 486 -9.70 -13.50 10.57
CA TRP A 486 -11.08 -13.03 10.50
C TRP A 486 -11.63 -12.88 9.07
N ARG A 487 -11.00 -13.51 8.09
CA ARG A 487 -11.34 -13.37 6.66
C ARG A 487 -12.27 -14.48 6.15
N ASP A 488 -12.46 -15.52 6.94
CA ASP A 488 -13.25 -16.70 6.60
C ASP A 488 -14.20 -17.02 7.76
N GLU A 489 -15.50 -17.10 7.47
CA GLU A 489 -16.53 -17.24 8.50
C GLU A 489 -16.45 -18.59 9.23
N GLN A 490 -16.19 -19.67 8.49
CA GLN A 490 -16.11 -21.02 9.04
C GLN A 490 -14.87 -21.15 9.95
N ARG A 491 -13.71 -20.66 9.51
CA ARG A 491 -12.49 -20.71 10.32
C ARG A 491 -12.55 -19.78 11.54
N ALA A 492 -13.23 -18.64 11.42
CA ALA A 492 -13.35 -17.68 12.50
C ALA A 492 -14.48 -18.01 13.50
N GLU A 493 -15.32 -19.02 13.26
CA GLU A 493 -16.52 -19.32 14.06
C GLU A 493 -16.20 -19.44 15.57
N GLY A 494 -15.25 -20.30 15.93
CA GLY A 494 -14.83 -20.48 17.32
C GLY A 494 -14.22 -19.21 17.93
N SER A 495 -13.47 -18.44 17.13
CA SER A 495 -12.88 -17.16 17.56
C SER A 495 -13.95 -16.09 17.80
N MET A 496 -14.98 -16.04 16.95
CA MET A 496 -16.12 -15.14 17.11
C MET A 496 -16.95 -15.50 18.35
N ALA A 497 -17.20 -16.80 18.58
CA ALA A 497 -17.90 -17.25 19.77
C ALA A 497 -17.14 -16.88 21.06
N LEU A 498 -15.81 -16.95 21.06
CA LEU A 498 -14.99 -16.47 22.18
C LEU A 498 -15.17 -14.96 22.42
N VAL A 499 -15.12 -14.14 21.36
CA VAL A 499 -15.32 -12.69 21.46
C VAL A 499 -16.71 -12.34 22.00
N ASP A 500 -17.78 -13.01 21.54
CA ASP A 500 -19.14 -12.80 22.05
C ASP A 500 -19.23 -13.06 23.56
N ARG A 501 -18.63 -14.14 24.04
CA ARG A 501 -18.68 -14.48 25.46
C ARG A 501 -17.85 -13.53 26.32
N LEU A 502 -16.66 -13.14 25.86
CA LEU A 502 -15.81 -12.15 26.56
C LEU A 502 -16.51 -10.79 26.66
N THR A 503 -17.10 -10.31 25.57
CA THR A 503 -17.83 -9.03 25.56
C THR A 503 -19.09 -9.10 26.42
N ALA A 504 -19.81 -10.22 26.44
CA ALA A 504 -20.97 -10.43 27.32
C ALA A 504 -20.61 -10.40 28.82
N LYS A 505 -19.37 -10.76 29.19
CA LYS A 505 -18.84 -10.63 30.56
C LYS A 505 -18.41 -9.20 30.92
N GLY A 506 -18.45 -8.27 29.96
CA GLY A 506 -18.02 -6.89 30.14
C GLY A 506 -16.50 -6.67 30.00
N SER A 507 -15.76 -7.66 29.51
CA SER A 507 -14.33 -7.51 29.24
C SER A 507 -14.10 -6.52 28.11
N ARG A 508 -13.04 -5.72 28.21
CA ARG A 508 -12.60 -4.84 27.13
C ARG A 508 -11.78 -5.64 26.13
N VAL A 509 -12.41 -5.98 25.01
CA VAL A 509 -11.86 -6.86 23.98
C VAL A 509 -11.34 -6.07 22.78
N ALA A 510 -10.18 -6.47 22.28
CA ALA A 510 -9.69 -6.10 20.96
C ALA A 510 -9.50 -7.34 20.07
N VAL A 511 -9.58 -7.14 18.77
CA VAL A 511 -9.30 -8.16 17.76
C VAL A 511 -8.09 -7.78 16.92
N ALA A 512 -7.29 -8.77 16.54
CA ALA A 512 -6.14 -8.58 15.67
C ALA A 512 -6.15 -9.61 14.53
N GLN A 513 -5.88 -9.14 13.31
CA GLN A 513 -5.79 -10.00 12.13
C GLN A 513 -4.40 -10.63 12.03
N LEU A 514 -4.32 -11.95 12.18
CA LEU A 514 -3.19 -12.75 11.75
C LEU A 514 -3.69 -13.73 10.68
N GLU A 515 -3.16 -13.62 9.49
CA GLU A 515 -3.60 -14.44 8.36
C GLU A 515 -3.03 -15.86 8.45
N ASP A 516 -3.89 -16.86 8.29
CA ASP A 516 -3.47 -18.23 8.00
C ASP A 516 -2.93 -18.25 6.57
N TYR A 517 -1.63 -18.43 6.47
CA TYR A 517 -0.96 -18.45 5.20
C TYR A 517 -1.35 -19.64 4.30
N ARG A 518 -1.96 -20.69 4.86
CA ARG A 518 -2.55 -21.80 4.08
C ARG A 518 -3.86 -21.35 3.40
N ALA A 519 -4.55 -20.35 3.95
CA ALA A 519 -5.60 -19.59 3.26
C ALA A 519 -4.99 -18.42 2.47
N ALA A 520 -4.05 -18.75 1.59
CA ALA A 520 -3.38 -17.80 0.73
C ALA A 520 -4.41 -17.12 -0.19
N ALA A 521 -4.25 -15.82 -0.42
CA ALA A 521 -5.20 -15.02 -1.21
C ALA A 521 -4.47 -14.06 -2.15
N ARG A 522 -4.98 -13.97 -3.39
CA ARG A 522 -4.42 -13.10 -4.44
C ARG A 522 -4.68 -11.62 -4.20
N VAL A 523 -5.72 -11.30 -3.44
CA VAL A 523 -6.18 -9.92 -3.16
C VAL A 523 -6.45 -9.76 -1.67
N ASP A 524 -6.58 -8.50 -1.24
CA ASP A 524 -7.11 -8.19 0.09
C ASP A 524 -8.51 -8.80 0.24
N VAL A 525 -8.66 -9.75 1.17
CA VAL A 525 -9.97 -10.30 1.57
C VAL A 525 -10.50 -9.44 2.73
N PRO A 526 -11.78 -9.02 2.69
CA PRO A 526 -12.38 -8.29 3.81
C PRO A 526 -12.51 -9.15 5.06
N LEU A 527 -12.71 -8.48 6.19
CA LEU A 527 -13.14 -9.15 7.41
C LEU A 527 -14.56 -9.72 7.20
N VAL A 528 -14.87 -10.79 7.91
CA VAL A 528 -16.25 -11.29 8.04
C VAL A 528 -17.15 -10.16 8.52
N ASP A 529 -18.34 -10.06 7.91
CA ASP A 529 -19.32 -8.99 8.14
C ASP A 529 -19.57 -8.71 9.63
N LYS A 530 -19.77 -9.77 10.43
CA LYS A 530 -19.98 -9.67 11.87
C LYS A 530 -18.83 -8.98 12.60
N VAL A 531 -17.59 -9.33 12.25
CA VAL A 531 -16.38 -8.74 12.85
C VAL A 531 -16.24 -7.28 12.45
N ALA A 532 -16.48 -6.96 11.17
CA ALA A 532 -16.48 -5.59 10.69
C ALA A 532 -17.58 -4.74 11.37
N ASP A 533 -18.75 -5.32 11.62
CA ASP A 533 -19.86 -4.65 12.31
C ASP A 533 -19.56 -4.41 13.80
N TRP A 534 -18.90 -5.36 14.49
CA TRP A 534 -18.41 -5.13 15.85
C TRP A 534 -17.45 -3.96 15.92
N ILE A 535 -16.49 -3.89 14.99
CA ILE A 535 -15.48 -2.82 14.94
C ILE A 535 -16.17 -1.48 14.65
N ASN A 536 -17.02 -1.42 13.63
CA ASN A 536 -17.70 -0.17 13.25
C ASN A 536 -18.67 0.32 14.35
N SER A 537 -19.28 -0.60 15.10
CA SER A 537 -20.17 -0.29 16.23
C SER A 537 -19.42 -0.13 17.55
N GLN A 538 -18.09 -0.20 17.55
CA GLN A 538 -17.21 -0.06 18.72
C GLN A 538 -17.49 -1.08 19.85
N VAL A 539 -17.97 -2.27 19.49
CA VAL A 539 -18.07 -3.42 20.41
C VAL A 539 -16.68 -3.96 20.74
N VAL A 540 -15.79 -3.96 19.75
CA VAL A 540 -14.37 -4.31 19.91
C VAL A 540 -13.50 -3.31 19.17
N ASP A 541 -12.25 -3.17 19.60
CA ASP A 541 -11.23 -2.40 18.87
C ASP A 541 -10.46 -3.30 17.89
N LEU A 542 -10.20 -2.82 16.67
CA LEU A 542 -9.22 -3.45 15.78
C LEU A 542 -7.82 -2.91 16.11
N VAL A 543 -6.93 -3.80 16.55
CA VAL A 543 -5.54 -3.44 16.87
C VAL A 543 -4.56 -3.98 15.82
N LEU A 544 -3.48 -3.23 15.58
CA LEU A 544 -2.44 -3.56 14.62
C LEU A 544 -1.13 -3.90 15.34
N SER A 545 -0.35 -4.81 14.76
CA SER A 545 0.90 -5.31 15.36
C SER A 545 1.97 -4.23 15.57
N ASP A 546 1.96 -3.16 14.76
CA ASP A 546 2.92 -2.04 14.84
C ASP A 546 2.39 -0.82 15.61
N ASP A 547 1.17 -0.89 16.14
CA ASP A 547 0.62 0.15 17.02
C ASP A 547 0.99 -0.15 18.49
N PRO A 548 1.52 0.82 19.26
CA PRO A 548 1.76 0.64 20.68
C PRO A 548 0.46 0.33 21.43
N LEU A 549 0.45 -0.76 22.20
CA LEU A 549 -0.69 -1.15 23.04
C LEU A 549 -0.27 -1.89 24.31
N ARG A 550 -1.19 -1.97 25.26
CA ARG A 550 -1.05 -2.77 26.48
C ARG A 550 -2.19 -3.77 26.57
N ALA A 551 -1.89 -5.05 26.74
CA ALA A 551 -2.89 -6.10 26.91
C ALA A 551 -2.57 -6.92 28.16
N ARG A 552 -3.58 -7.31 28.93
CA ARG A 552 -3.40 -8.30 29.99
C ARG A 552 -3.16 -9.67 29.36
N THR A 553 -4.07 -10.10 28.49
CA THR A 553 -3.97 -11.40 27.83
C THR A 553 -4.07 -11.25 26.31
N VAL A 554 -3.17 -11.91 25.58
CA VAL A 554 -3.31 -12.15 24.14
C VAL A 554 -3.69 -13.61 23.94
N VAL A 555 -4.79 -13.87 23.22
CA VAL A 555 -5.22 -15.22 22.86
C VAL A 555 -5.03 -15.41 21.36
N VAL A 556 -4.09 -16.28 20.97
CA VAL A 556 -4.01 -16.78 19.59
C VAL A 556 -4.99 -17.94 19.47
N ALA A 557 -6.11 -17.69 18.78
CA ALA A 557 -7.27 -18.57 18.79
C ALA A 557 -7.11 -19.85 17.96
N ALA A 558 -6.03 -19.95 17.18
CA ALA A 558 -5.70 -21.12 16.37
C ALA A 558 -4.17 -21.25 16.20
N PRO A 559 -3.52 -22.38 16.58
CA PRO A 559 -2.06 -22.49 16.57
C PRO A 559 -1.45 -22.42 15.17
N GLU A 560 -2.15 -22.92 14.16
CA GLU A 560 -1.71 -22.90 12.76
C GLU A 560 -1.34 -21.51 12.22
N LEU A 561 -1.92 -20.44 12.78
CA LEU A 561 -1.63 -19.06 12.39
C LEU A 561 -0.16 -18.73 12.62
N LEU A 562 0.46 -19.39 13.61
CA LEU A 562 1.84 -19.17 14.01
C LEU A 562 2.83 -19.98 13.14
N GLN A 563 2.38 -21.03 12.46
CA GLN A 563 3.24 -21.93 11.69
C GLN A 563 4.04 -21.17 10.61
N PHE A 564 3.42 -20.22 9.90
CA PHE A 564 4.09 -19.44 8.84
C PHE A 564 4.23 -17.95 9.17
N ALA A 565 3.80 -17.55 10.35
CA ALA A 565 3.97 -16.18 10.81
C ALA A 565 5.46 -15.84 10.97
N ASP A 566 5.75 -14.57 10.69
CA ASP A 566 7.08 -14.01 10.82
C ASP A 566 7.30 -13.62 12.29
N PRO A 567 8.34 -14.14 12.98
CA PRO A 567 8.59 -13.87 14.40
C PRO A 567 9.16 -12.46 14.63
N ARG A 568 8.58 -11.44 14.00
CA ARG A 568 8.90 -10.02 14.21
C ARG A 568 8.10 -9.49 15.40
N PRO A 569 8.74 -9.04 16.49
CA PRO A 569 8.04 -8.56 17.66
C PRO A 569 7.02 -7.47 17.33
N THR A 570 5.84 -7.57 17.95
CA THR A 570 4.83 -6.53 17.94
C THR A 570 5.28 -5.34 18.80
N SER A 571 4.63 -4.19 18.63
CA SER A 571 4.82 -3.02 19.51
C SER A 571 4.01 -3.13 20.81
N TRP A 572 3.59 -4.34 21.18
CA TRP A 572 2.64 -4.58 22.25
C TRP A 572 3.38 -4.88 23.56
N THR A 573 2.81 -4.43 24.67
CA THR A 573 3.19 -4.88 26.01
C THR A 573 2.11 -5.83 26.51
N VAL A 574 2.47 -7.10 26.68
CA VAL A 574 1.53 -8.19 26.99
C VAL A 574 1.94 -8.84 28.30
N ALA A 575 0.99 -9.06 29.21
CA ALA A 575 1.28 -9.74 30.47
C ALA A 575 1.24 -11.28 30.34
N GLU A 576 0.29 -11.82 29.56
CA GLU A 576 0.13 -13.24 29.32
C GLU A 576 -0.20 -13.51 27.84
N VAL A 577 0.36 -14.60 27.30
CA VAL A 577 0.08 -15.10 25.95
C VAL A 577 -0.49 -16.51 26.05
N LEU A 578 -1.66 -16.72 25.46
CA LEU A 578 -2.33 -18.01 25.37
C LEU A 578 -2.42 -18.44 23.91
N ILE A 579 -2.05 -19.69 23.63
CA ILE A 579 -2.31 -20.37 22.36
C ILE A 579 -3.46 -21.35 22.62
N ALA A 580 -4.62 -21.08 22.03
CA ALA A 580 -5.81 -21.91 22.18
C ALA A 580 -5.93 -22.88 21.00
N THR A 581 -6.31 -24.12 21.27
CA THR A 581 -6.70 -25.09 20.23
C THR A 581 -8.23 -25.11 20.08
N SER A 582 -8.74 -25.34 18.87
CA SER A 582 -10.17 -25.19 18.56
C SER A 582 -11.04 -26.40 18.95
N GLY A 583 -10.45 -27.58 19.23
CA GLY A 583 -11.21 -28.78 19.60
C GLY A 583 -12.06 -29.41 18.48
N ASP A 584 -12.03 -28.86 17.26
CA ASP A 584 -12.85 -29.33 16.13
C ASP A 584 -12.25 -30.58 15.45
N SER A 585 -12.74 -31.74 15.89
CA SER A 585 -12.86 -33.08 15.26
C SER A 585 -11.71 -33.78 14.51
N MET A 586 -10.63 -33.10 14.14
CA MET A 586 -9.43 -33.76 13.59
C MET A 586 -8.32 -33.72 14.62
N GLU A 587 -7.78 -34.89 14.98
CA GLU A 587 -6.59 -34.93 15.81
C GLU A 587 -5.47 -34.12 15.14
N PRO A 588 -4.87 -33.13 15.82
CA PRO A 588 -3.80 -32.34 15.25
C PRO A 588 -2.65 -33.26 14.86
N THR A 589 -2.14 -33.07 13.65
CA THR A 589 -1.02 -33.85 13.11
C THR A 589 0.22 -32.97 12.96
N ALA A 590 1.39 -33.60 12.84
CA ALA A 590 2.63 -32.91 12.48
C ALA A 590 2.58 -32.19 11.11
N SER A 591 1.58 -32.48 10.27
CA SER A 591 1.31 -31.77 9.01
C SER A 591 0.38 -30.56 9.17
N THR A 592 -0.24 -30.39 10.35
CA THR A 592 -1.13 -29.26 10.66
C THR A 592 -0.33 -28.05 11.14
N TYR A 593 0.47 -28.24 12.20
CA TYR A 593 1.43 -27.28 12.73
C TYR A 593 2.50 -28.00 13.58
N ASP A 594 3.64 -27.35 13.79
CA ASP A 594 4.70 -27.79 14.69
C ASP A 594 4.57 -27.02 16.03
N PRO A 595 4.25 -27.68 17.16
CA PRO A 595 4.00 -26.99 18.42
C PRO A 595 5.22 -26.20 18.93
N GLY A 596 6.43 -26.73 18.77
CA GLY A 596 7.66 -26.05 19.17
C GLY A 596 7.90 -24.77 18.38
N ARG A 597 7.62 -24.80 17.07
CA ARG A 597 7.65 -23.60 16.22
C ARG A 597 6.59 -22.59 16.62
N CYS A 598 5.36 -23.04 16.87
CA CYS A 598 4.26 -22.15 17.28
C CYS A 598 4.57 -21.47 18.62
N GLN A 599 5.12 -22.22 19.58
CA GLN A 599 5.61 -21.71 20.87
C GLN A 599 6.66 -20.60 20.69
N TYR A 600 7.68 -20.87 19.85
CA TYR A 600 8.73 -19.91 19.54
C TYR A 600 8.15 -18.64 18.90
N VAL A 601 7.30 -18.78 17.88
CA VAL A 601 6.74 -17.64 17.15
C VAL A 601 5.83 -16.79 18.03
N ALA A 602 4.95 -17.40 18.83
CA ALA A 602 4.09 -16.66 19.76
C ALA A 602 4.91 -15.86 20.78
N THR A 603 5.92 -16.50 21.38
CA THR A 603 6.81 -15.85 22.35
C THR A 603 7.57 -14.69 21.71
N ALA A 604 8.09 -14.88 20.49
CA ALA A 604 8.81 -13.85 19.75
C ALA A 604 7.91 -12.68 19.31
N LEU A 605 6.66 -12.94 18.89
CA LEU A 605 5.70 -11.92 18.48
C LEU A 605 5.26 -11.03 19.66
N TYR A 606 4.94 -11.64 20.80
CA TYR A 606 4.25 -10.93 21.89
C TYR A 606 5.14 -10.64 23.10
N GLY A 607 6.38 -11.14 23.13
CA GLY A 607 7.39 -10.80 24.12
C GLY A 607 7.16 -11.39 25.52
N ALA A 608 6.20 -12.31 25.67
CA ALA A 608 5.91 -13.04 26.89
C ALA A 608 5.85 -14.55 26.61
N GLU A 609 6.14 -15.37 27.62
CA GLU A 609 6.10 -16.83 27.50
C GLU A 609 4.67 -17.31 27.19
N ALA A 610 4.52 -18.02 26.07
CA ALA A 610 3.22 -18.53 25.65
C ALA A 610 2.83 -19.79 26.43
N ARG A 611 1.58 -19.85 26.89
CA ARG A 611 0.96 -21.04 27.48
C ARG A 611 -0.09 -21.60 26.53
N TRP A 612 -0.28 -22.92 26.56
CA TRP A 612 -1.25 -23.61 25.73
C TRP A 612 -2.52 -23.92 26.51
N ARG A 613 -3.66 -23.63 25.88
CA ARG A 613 -5.00 -23.99 26.32
C ARG A 613 -5.56 -25.00 25.32
N CYS A 614 -5.42 -26.27 25.64
CA CYS A 614 -5.87 -27.36 24.79
C CYS A 614 -7.32 -27.72 25.10
N ALA A 615 -8.15 -27.86 24.06
CA ALA A 615 -9.55 -28.24 24.20
C ALA A 615 -9.72 -29.71 24.65
N SER A 616 -8.70 -30.56 24.42
CA SER A 616 -8.71 -31.98 24.76
C SER A 616 -7.36 -32.51 25.27
N GLU A 617 -7.39 -33.65 25.96
CA GLU A 617 -6.16 -34.36 26.38
C GLU A 617 -5.33 -34.87 25.19
N ALA A 618 -5.98 -35.19 24.06
CA ALA A 618 -5.29 -35.63 22.85
C ALA A 618 -4.43 -34.50 22.27
N GLU A 619 -4.99 -33.30 22.15
CA GLU A 619 -4.23 -32.11 21.73
C GLU A 619 -3.14 -31.75 22.74
N ALA A 620 -3.43 -31.81 24.04
CA ALA A 620 -2.45 -31.54 25.09
C ALA A 620 -1.26 -32.52 25.01
N ARG A 621 -1.52 -33.80 24.74
CA ARG A 621 -0.46 -34.80 24.54
C ARG A 621 0.41 -34.46 23.33
N PHE A 622 -0.20 -34.14 22.19
CA PHE A 622 0.53 -33.74 20.98
C PHE A 622 1.42 -32.52 21.22
N VAL A 623 0.91 -31.50 21.92
CA VAL A 623 1.70 -30.29 22.23
C VAL A 623 2.86 -30.61 23.18
N ARG A 624 2.66 -31.46 24.19
CA ARG A 624 3.69 -31.87 25.17
C ARG A 624 4.84 -32.67 24.55
N GLU A 625 4.71 -33.17 23.32
CA GLU A 625 5.81 -33.82 22.61
C GLU A 625 6.94 -32.84 22.25
N ALA A 626 6.63 -31.55 22.11
CA ALA A 626 7.57 -30.51 21.68
C ALA A 626 7.63 -29.29 22.60
N VAL A 627 6.75 -29.17 23.59
CA VAL A 627 6.66 -28.04 24.53
C VAL A 627 6.66 -28.54 25.97
N GLU A 628 7.24 -27.77 26.89
CA GLU A 628 7.29 -28.12 28.31
C GLU A 628 5.88 -28.32 28.90
N ALA A 629 5.68 -29.41 29.64
CA ALA A 629 4.37 -29.79 30.16
C ALA A 629 3.78 -28.77 31.15
N SER A 630 4.63 -27.99 31.83
CA SER A 630 4.25 -26.87 32.71
C SER A 630 3.52 -25.74 31.98
N LEU A 631 3.69 -25.66 30.65
CA LEU A 631 3.07 -24.64 29.80
C LEU A 631 1.77 -25.13 29.16
N VAL A 632 1.33 -26.38 29.40
CA VAL A 632 0.20 -26.99 28.71
C VAL A 632 -0.91 -27.36 29.68
N GLU A 633 -2.01 -26.63 29.58
CA GLU A 633 -3.20 -26.84 30.40
C GLU A 633 -4.42 -27.20 29.53
N ILE A 634 -5.33 -28.00 30.09
CA ILE A 634 -6.56 -28.41 29.44
C ILE A 634 -7.70 -27.53 29.95
N GLY A 635 -8.49 -26.98 29.04
CA GLY A 635 -9.63 -26.15 29.38
C GLY A 635 -9.91 -25.09 28.32
N ASP A 636 -11.02 -24.37 28.50
CA ASP A 636 -11.38 -23.27 27.62
C ASP A 636 -10.43 -22.07 27.85
N ALA A 637 -10.10 -21.38 26.76
CA ALA A 637 -9.29 -20.15 26.77
C ALA A 637 -9.91 -19.06 27.66
N GLU A 638 -11.22 -19.13 27.93
CA GLU A 638 -11.93 -18.25 28.87
C GLU A 638 -11.54 -18.39 30.33
N SER A 639 -11.08 -19.56 30.78
CA SER A 639 -10.85 -19.80 32.21
C SER A 639 -9.72 -18.94 32.79
N SER A 640 -8.91 -18.34 31.91
CA SER A 640 -7.72 -17.53 32.22
C SER A 640 -7.82 -16.07 31.74
N ALA A 641 -8.87 -15.74 30.99
CA ALA A 641 -9.08 -14.45 30.30
C ALA A 641 -10.35 -13.77 30.81
#